data_AF-A0AA35N3R5-F1
#
_entry.id   AF-A0AA35N3R5-F1
#
_cell.length_a   1.000
_cell.length_b   1.000
_cell.length_c   1.000
_cell.angle_alpha   90.00
_cell.angle_beta   90.00
_cell.angle_gamma   90.00
#
_symmetry.space_group_name_H-M   'P 1'
#
loop_
_entity.id
_entity.type
_entity.pdbx_description
1 polymer ?
#
loop_
_entity_poly.entity_id
_entity_poly.type
_entity_poly.pdbx_seq_one_letter_code
_entity_poly.pdbx_strand_id
1 'polypeptide(L)'
;MPTPAGSIDTLIASQLPEWLAHASVTRLVELHACLREQQAVQERLQALFGGLVPLDDFAAPLLQSALAGQRVQALDVRKAVLKMHVIERYPTADPKAPPGVREHTLQHSLLAAALHNFSDGESRSVGLSGQSRLLDDQGNTLPMTARAFAGLCRTLDLGGQYQAYLKAQFTAPGEAGKQVATLLEQGQRHAFEAALRLAALKGDIGETALVQGLAAISSHPEGVIRMRPTALRVLGKRLRGPLAFEVHRDGQGKGQLEGVLCWLPDDPHGAMTWRASWDGLFQALGRRFRLPGYREYFQRFISERDRERYSPALTRALAQGEKHTPVVLDGRHEAIHEPVFQYLRKAQLDTLFDDAQVLAVPTAVQDSAERDRRLHFYASTGLDLLGLVSFYVPALGLPLLGIAALQVVDDVYEGYVDWQLGDRQGALEHAFSVAVNVAQAAVAAGAGAASERLLRRASYVDALAPVQTAEGQYKLLDPQLQAYALDGDPTATGQHARVDDQLRLRTHQAAYFVAGDPVEGELHIQHPQRDGAYAPTLRHLGAGAWRHELEVPHAWQGVELLRRLGSGLAEVDEQAAGDVLQATGFDEDRLRRLHLEEGAVPARVLDALQRRQLHEQFPRLQGAAFEQHFIEQQRVASPAEQVLQRDYPGLTARGANEIVQQADELRVEQMVDQQRVPLALAEQARWMLRDSRLDRACAGVIQAEAVNADTERLAFGLLGQWLNWPDTLRIELREAQPGALPLASMGAQAATRVNVIAKGPHGYQALDDAGGRYPARARMTA
;
A
#
# COMPACT_ATOMS: atom_id res chain seq x y z
N MET A 1 9.11 15.57 13.84
CA MET A 1 10.14 15.18 14.84
C MET A 1 9.93 13.70 15.09
N PRO A 2 10.96 12.82 15.01
CA PRO A 2 10.80 11.49 15.62
C PRO A 2 10.44 11.72 17.08
N THR A 3 9.27 11.22 17.48
CA THR A 3 8.82 11.37 18.86
C THR A 3 9.85 10.70 19.77
N PRO A 4 10.32 11.35 20.85
CA PRO A 4 11.26 10.73 21.76
C PRO A 4 10.71 9.36 22.19
N ALA A 5 11.54 8.32 22.24
CA ALA A 5 11.07 6.96 22.52
C ALA A 5 10.26 6.88 23.85
N GLY A 6 10.64 7.65 24.88
CA GLY A 6 9.85 7.74 26.12
C GLY A 6 8.46 8.41 25.95
N SER A 7 8.30 9.27 24.95
CA SER A 7 7.00 9.87 24.57
C SER A 7 6.11 8.87 23.85
N ILE A 8 6.68 7.98 23.02
CA ILE A 8 5.94 6.90 22.35
C ILE A 8 5.44 5.90 23.39
N ASP A 9 6.31 5.43 24.29
CA ASP A 9 5.96 4.52 25.38
C ASP A 9 4.82 5.11 26.25
N THR A 10 4.90 6.42 26.54
CA THR A 10 3.87 7.14 27.32
C THR A 10 2.55 7.24 26.57
N LEU A 11 2.59 7.50 25.26
CA LEU A 11 1.39 7.53 24.42
C LEU A 11 0.75 6.15 24.38
N ILE A 12 1.52 5.10 24.08
CA ILE A 12 1.04 3.71 24.07
C ILE A 12 0.37 3.41 25.42
N ALA A 13 1.04 3.68 26.54
CA ALA A 13 0.50 3.44 27.88
C ALA A 13 -0.85 4.16 28.12
N SER A 14 -1.00 5.38 27.61
CA SER A 14 -2.25 6.16 27.72
C SER A 14 -3.39 5.66 26.83
N GLN A 15 -3.08 4.93 25.75
CA GLN A 15 -4.05 4.35 24.82
C GLN A 15 -4.37 2.87 25.11
N LEU A 16 -3.65 2.23 26.06
CA LEU A 16 -3.94 0.84 26.40
C LEU A 16 -5.37 0.72 26.95
N PRO A 17 -6.17 -0.23 26.46
CA PRO A 17 -7.51 -0.43 26.98
C PRO A 17 -7.48 -0.93 28.43
N GLU A 18 -8.52 -0.58 29.20
CA GLU A 18 -8.57 -0.80 30.65
C GLU A 18 -8.31 -2.26 31.04
N TRP A 19 -8.89 -3.21 30.30
CA TRP A 19 -8.74 -4.66 30.54
C TRP A 19 -7.29 -5.14 30.34
N LEU A 20 -6.50 -4.47 29.50
CA LEU A 20 -5.10 -4.79 29.25
C LEU A 20 -4.20 -4.11 30.29
N ALA A 21 -4.49 -2.86 30.65
CA ALA A 21 -3.73 -2.10 31.65
C ALA A 21 -3.82 -2.69 33.06
N HIS A 22 -4.96 -3.30 33.43
CA HIS A 22 -5.19 -3.91 34.74
C HIS A 22 -4.94 -5.43 34.79
N ALA A 23 -4.53 -6.02 33.68
CA ALA A 23 -4.24 -7.45 33.61
C ALA A 23 -3.05 -7.85 34.48
N SER A 24 -3.06 -9.07 35.02
CA SER A 24 -1.86 -9.62 35.67
C SER A 24 -0.76 -9.87 34.66
N VAL A 25 0.50 -9.69 35.08
CA VAL A 25 1.69 -9.92 34.24
C VAL A 25 1.66 -11.33 33.62
N THR A 26 1.27 -12.35 34.38
CA THR A 26 1.16 -13.73 33.88
C THR A 26 0.18 -13.82 32.71
N ARG A 27 -1.01 -13.23 32.83
CA ARG A 27 -2.02 -13.25 31.76
C ARG A 27 -1.56 -12.50 30.52
N LEU A 28 -0.87 -11.37 30.69
CA LEU A 28 -0.29 -10.61 29.58
C LEU A 28 0.76 -11.42 28.82
N VAL A 29 1.69 -12.06 29.54
CA VAL A 29 2.75 -12.89 28.94
C VAL A 29 2.16 -14.09 28.20
N GLU A 30 1.18 -14.77 28.80
CA GLU A 30 0.52 -15.92 28.18
C GLU A 30 -0.29 -15.54 26.93
N LEU A 31 -1.05 -14.43 26.98
CA LEU A 31 -1.79 -13.93 25.84
C LEU A 31 -0.85 -13.50 24.70
N HIS A 32 0.23 -12.77 25.03
CA HIS A 32 1.21 -12.35 24.03
C HIS A 32 1.86 -13.56 23.33
N ALA A 33 2.30 -14.57 24.11
CA ALA A 33 2.85 -15.80 23.54
C ALA A 33 1.84 -16.49 22.62
N CYS A 34 0.57 -16.60 23.05
CA CYS A 34 -0.49 -17.18 22.25
C CYS A 34 -0.73 -16.44 20.93
N LEU A 35 -0.79 -15.10 20.95
CA LEU A 35 -0.99 -14.28 19.76
C LEU A 35 0.19 -14.38 18.79
N ARG A 36 1.42 -14.48 19.29
CA ARG A 36 2.61 -14.65 18.46
C ARG A 36 2.62 -16.01 17.74
N GLU A 37 2.27 -17.10 18.44
CA GLU A 37 2.16 -18.43 17.80
C GLU A 37 1.00 -18.48 16.79
N GLN A 38 -0.14 -17.84 17.12
CA GLN A 38 -1.25 -17.68 16.18
C GLN A 38 -0.80 -16.96 14.91
N GLN A 39 0.00 -15.89 15.05
CA GLN A 39 0.55 -15.12 13.95
C GLN A 39 1.41 -15.96 13.02
N ALA A 40 2.42 -16.64 13.57
CA ALA A 40 3.32 -17.49 12.80
C ALA A 40 2.57 -18.59 12.02
N VAL A 41 1.54 -19.19 12.61
CA VAL A 41 0.74 -20.21 11.94
C VAL A 41 -0.17 -19.61 10.86
N GLN A 42 -0.76 -18.45 11.13
CA GLN A 42 -1.64 -17.78 10.18
C GLN A 42 -0.90 -17.33 8.91
N GLU A 43 0.35 -16.88 9.04
CA GLU A 43 1.20 -16.57 7.88
C GLU A 43 1.43 -17.77 6.98
N ARG A 44 1.76 -18.92 7.58
CA ARG A 44 1.99 -20.16 6.85
C ARG A 44 0.71 -20.62 6.15
N LEU A 45 -0.44 -20.42 6.79
CA LEU A 45 -1.75 -20.64 6.17
C LEU A 45 -2.00 -19.65 5.03
N GLN A 46 -1.72 -18.36 5.21
CA GLN A 46 -1.84 -17.36 4.15
C GLN A 46 -0.94 -17.68 2.97
N ALA A 47 0.29 -18.15 3.20
CA ALA A 47 1.19 -18.59 2.14
C ALA A 47 0.66 -19.85 1.42
N LEU A 48 0.12 -20.82 2.17
CA LEU A 48 -0.48 -22.03 1.60
C LEU A 48 -1.67 -21.70 0.69
N PHE A 49 -2.60 -20.86 1.16
CA PHE A 49 -3.79 -20.49 0.39
C PHE A 49 -3.50 -19.44 -0.69
N GLY A 50 -2.55 -18.53 -0.46
CA GLY A 50 -2.10 -17.52 -1.42
C GLY A 50 -1.29 -18.11 -2.58
N GLY A 51 -0.72 -19.30 -2.40
CA GLY A 51 -0.11 -20.07 -3.49
C GLY A 51 -1.11 -20.75 -4.43
N LEU A 52 -2.42 -20.63 -4.18
CA LEU A 52 -3.44 -21.19 -5.06
C LEU A 52 -3.64 -20.30 -6.28
N VAL A 53 -3.75 -20.92 -7.46
CA VAL A 53 -4.15 -20.23 -8.68
C VAL A 53 -5.65 -19.95 -8.60
N PRO A 54 -6.11 -18.68 -8.73
CA PRO A 54 -7.52 -18.35 -8.80
C PRO A 54 -8.25 -19.17 -9.88
N LEU A 55 -9.51 -19.52 -9.62
CA LEU A 55 -10.25 -20.47 -10.47
C LEU A 55 -10.37 -20.00 -11.93
N ASP A 56 -10.60 -18.71 -12.13
CA ASP A 56 -10.70 -18.11 -13.45
C ASP A 56 -9.35 -18.04 -14.17
N ASP A 57 -8.27 -17.70 -13.47
CA ASP A 57 -6.90 -17.72 -14.00
C ASP A 57 -6.40 -19.13 -14.30
N PHE A 58 -6.90 -20.13 -13.56
CA PHE A 58 -6.66 -21.55 -13.85
C PHE A 58 -7.40 -21.98 -15.12
N ALA A 59 -8.68 -21.62 -15.24
CA ALA A 59 -9.57 -22.16 -16.26
C ALA A 59 -9.51 -21.43 -17.62
N ALA A 60 -9.30 -20.11 -17.63
CA ALA A 60 -9.23 -19.30 -18.85
C ALA A 60 -8.19 -19.81 -19.88
N PRO A 61 -6.91 -20.02 -19.52
CA PRO A 61 -5.90 -20.50 -20.48
C PRO A 61 -6.20 -21.90 -21.01
N LEU A 62 -6.75 -22.79 -20.16
CA LEU A 62 -7.15 -24.15 -20.56
C LEU A 62 -8.27 -24.11 -21.60
N LEU A 63 -9.29 -23.26 -21.38
CA LEU A 63 -10.40 -23.10 -22.31
C LEU A 63 -9.94 -22.46 -23.64
N GLN A 64 -9.10 -21.43 -23.57
CA GLN A 64 -8.53 -20.78 -24.75
C GLN A 64 -7.73 -21.76 -25.60
N SER A 65 -6.87 -22.58 -24.97
CA SER A 65 -6.10 -23.61 -25.67
C SER A 65 -7.01 -24.65 -26.33
N ALA A 66 -8.07 -25.07 -25.65
CA ALA A 66 -9.03 -26.03 -26.19
C ALA A 66 -9.81 -25.47 -27.40
N LEU A 67 -10.20 -24.20 -27.34
CA LEU A 67 -10.87 -23.48 -28.44
C LEU A 67 -9.94 -23.25 -29.64
N ALA A 68 -8.67 -22.91 -29.39
CA ALA A 68 -7.66 -22.76 -30.44
C ALA A 68 -7.47 -24.05 -31.25
N GLY A 69 -7.50 -25.22 -30.58
CA GLY A 69 -7.48 -26.54 -31.22
C GLY A 69 -8.68 -26.80 -32.14
N GLN A 70 -9.80 -26.08 -31.94
CA GLN A 70 -11.00 -26.11 -32.78
C GLN A 70 -11.05 -24.96 -33.81
N ARG A 71 -9.89 -24.32 -34.08
CA ARG A 71 -9.74 -23.18 -35.02
C ARG A 71 -10.45 -21.89 -34.59
N VAL A 72 -10.73 -21.73 -33.29
CA VAL A 72 -11.21 -20.47 -32.70
C VAL A 72 -10.03 -19.80 -32.00
N GLN A 73 -9.34 -18.87 -32.67
CA GLN A 73 -8.10 -18.26 -32.20
C GLN A 73 -8.29 -16.83 -31.67
N ALA A 74 -7.31 -16.32 -30.91
CA ALA A 74 -7.23 -14.94 -30.42
C ALA A 74 -8.47 -14.44 -29.67
N LEU A 75 -9.10 -15.32 -28.87
CA LEU A 75 -10.34 -15.03 -28.17
C LEU A 75 -10.10 -14.80 -26.67
N ASP A 76 -10.56 -13.66 -26.17
CA ASP A 76 -10.71 -13.45 -24.72
C ASP A 76 -12.00 -14.14 -24.24
N VAL A 77 -11.85 -15.30 -23.62
CA VAL A 77 -12.98 -16.12 -23.12
C VAL A 77 -13.73 -15.48 -21.95
N ARG A 78 -13.14 -14.46 -21.31
CA ARG A 78 -13.78 -13.68 -20.23
C ARG A 78 -14.80 -12.70 -20.82
N LYS A 79 -14.57 -12.22 -22.05
CA LYS A 79 -15.44 -11.24 -22.73
C LYS A 79 -16.34 -11.85 -23.80
N ALA A 80 -15.87 -12.90 -24.47
CA ALA A 80 -16.67 -13.63 -25.45
C ALA A 80 -17.91 -14.25 -24.80
N VAL A 81 -19.02 -14.30 -25.52
CA VAL A 81 -20.35 -14.61 -24.95
C VAL A 81 -20.96 -15.86 -25.58
N LEU A 82 -21.52 -16.73 -24.75
CA LEU A 82 -22.50 -17.73 -25.17
C LEU A 82 -23.90 -17.13 -25.03
N LYS A 83 -24.58 -16.92 -26.16
CA LYS A 83 -25.99 -16.54 -26.21
C LYS A 83 -26.84 -17.80 -26.36
N MET A 84 -27.49 -18.22 -25.28
CA MET A 84 -28.36 -19.39 -25.25
C MET A 84 -29.81 -18.99 -25.47
N HIS A 85 -30.46 -19.57 -26.48
CA HIS A 85 -31.90 -19.47 -26.66
C HIS A 85 -32.58 -20.62 -25.92
N VAL A 86 -33.36 -20.28 -24.88
CA VAL A 86 -34.01 -21.23 -23.98
C VAL A 86 -35.51 -21.21 -24.23
N ILE A 87 -36.07 -22.40 -24.46
CA ILE A 87 -37.50 -22.62 -24.67
C ILE A 87 -38.02 -23.35 -23.42
N GLU A 88 -38.63 -22.61 -22.51
CA GLU A 88 -39.23 -23.17 -21.31
C GLU A 88 -40.67 -23.60 -21.60
N ARG A 89 -40.99 -24.86 -21.33
CA ARG A 89 -42.35 -25.40 -21.47
C ARG A 89 -42.98 -25.49 -20.09
N TYR A 90 -44.11 -24.83 -19.88
CA TYR A 90 -44.82 -24.87 -18.60
C TYR A 90 -46.20 -25.52 -18.77
N PRO A 91 -46.67 -26.26 -17.75
CA PRO A 91 -47.97 -26.90 -17.79
C PRO A 91 -49.09 -25.86 -17.84
N THR A 92 -50.03 -26.05 -18.74
CA THR A 92 -51.27 -25.27 -18.82
C THR A 92 -52.30 -25.82 -17.85
N ALA A 93 -53.20 -24.96 -17.36
CA ALA A 93 -54.28 -25.37 -16.44
C ALA A 93 -55.23 -26.45 -17.03
N ASP A 94 -55.26 -26.57 -18.36
CA ASP A 94 -55.89 -27.68 -19.08
C ASP A 94 -54.84 -28.74 -19.47
N PRO A 95 -54.95 -29.98 -18.95
CA PRO A 95 -54.06 -31.10 -19.30
C PRO A 95 -54.14 -31.54 -20.77
N LYS A 96 -55.18 -31.13 -21.52
CA LYS A 96 -55.36 -31.45 -22.95
C LYS A 96 -54.83 -30.35 -23.87
N ALA A 97 -54.52 -29.17 -23.34
CA ALA A 97 -53.90 -28.11 -24.12
C ALA A 97 -52.39 -28.38 -24.28
N PRO A 98 -51.79 -28.02 -25.43
CA PRO A 98 -50.34 -28.07 -25.57
C PRO A 98 -49.70 -27.17 -24.48
N PRO A 99 -48.56 -27.59 -23.90
CA PRO A 99 -47.90 -26.81 -22.86
C PRO A 99 -47.58 -25.41 -23.37
N GLY A 100 -47.74 -24.42 -22.50
CA GLY A 100 -47.36 -23.05 -22.79
C GLY A 100 -45.85 -22.98 -23.02
N VAL A 101 -45.43 -22.13 -23.95
CA VAL A 101 -44.02 -21.94 -24.29
C VAL A 101 -43.62 -20.52 -23.92
N ARG A 102 -42.57 -20.40 -23.11
CA ARG A 102 -41.91 -19.13 -22.80
C ARG A 102 -40.49 -19.18 -23.36
N GLU A 103 -40.22 -18.31 -24.32
CA GLU A 103 -38.88 -18.15 -24.87
C GLU A 103 -38.14 -17.03 -24.14
N HIS A 104 -36.89 -17.28 -23.79
CA HIS A 104 -36.00 -16.26 -23.25
C HIS A 104 -34.57 -16.54 -23.70
N THR A 105 -33.71 -15.51 -23.61
CA THR A 105 -32.30 -15.62 -23.97
C THR A 105 -31.45 -15.42 -22.73
N LEU A 106 -30.53 -16.35 -22.47
CA LEU A 106 -29.50 -16.21 -21.45
C LEU A 106 -28.17 -15.85 -22.13
N GLN A 107 -27.39 -14.98 -21.50
CA GLN A 107 -26.06 -14.61 -21.96
C GLN A 107 -25.07 -14.77 -20.82
N HIS A 108 -23.98 -15.47 -21.09
CA HIS A 108 -22.88 -15.69 -20.15
C HIS A 108 -21.56 -15.56 -20.91
N SER A 109 -20.48 -15.17 -20.23
CA SER A 109 -19.16 -15.32 -20.83
C SER A 109 -18.89 -16.79 -21.16
N LEU A 110 -18.05 -17.06 -22.15
CA LEU A 110 -17.65 -18.43 -22.49
C LEU A 110 -16.98 -19.12 -21.31
N LEU A 111 -16.17 -18.38 -20.54
CA LEU A 111 -15.54 -18.91 -19.33
C LEU A 111 -16.58 -19.32 -18.28
N ALA A 112 -17.54 -18.45 -17.95
CA ALA A 112 -18.60 -18.76 -16.99
C ALA A 112 -19.43 -19.98 -17.45
N ALA A 113 -19.80 -20.02 -18.73
CA ALA A 113 -20.54 -21.15 -19.28
C ALA A 113 -19.75 -22.47 -19.21
N ALA A 114 -18.44 -22.44 -19.49
CA ALA A 114 -17.58 -23.61 -19.41
C ALA A 114 -17.39 -24.10 -17.96
N LEU A 115 -17.23 -23.18 -17.00
CA LEU A 115 -17.07 -23.50 -15.56
C LEU A 115 -18.34 -24.12 -14.96
N HIS A 116 -19.52 -23.63 -15.35
CA HIS A 116 -20.78 -24.24 -14.92
C HIS A 116 -21.12 -25.55 -15.64
N ASN A 117 -20.34 -25.87 -16.68
CA ASN A 117 -20.39 -27.09 -17.46
C ASN A 117 -21.77 -27.36 -18.10
N PHE A 118 -21.85 -28.39 -18.93
CA PHE A 118 -23.07 -28.76 -19.65
C PHE A 118 -23.46 -30.19 -19.34
N SER A 119 -24.76 -30.41 -19.27
CA SER A 119 -25.32 -31.76 -19.15
C SER A 119 -25.14 -32.56 -20.43
N ASP A 120 -25.30 -33.88 -20.31
CA ASP A 120 -25.20 -34.77 -21.46
C ASP A 120 -26.27 -34.46 -22.52
N GLY A 121 -27.48 -34.09 -22.09
CA GLY A 121 -28.58 -33.71 -22.99
C GLY A 121 -28.27 -32.47 -23.84
N GLU A 122 -27.63 -31.46 -23.26
CA GLU A 122 -27.24 -30.20 -23.93
C GLU A 122 -26.14 -30.40 -24.98
N SER A 123 -25.30 -31.43 -24.80
CA SER A 123 -24.31 -31.83 -25.81
C SER A 123 -24.91 -32.61 -26.99
N ARG A 124 -26.16 -33.08 -26.87
CA ARG A 124 -26.87 -33.84 -27.91
C ARG A 124 -27.74 -32.94 -28.80
N SER A 125 -28.31 -33.52 -29.86
CA SER A 125 -29.10 -32.78 -30.88
C SER A 125 -30.35 -32.08 -30.34
N VAL A 126 -30.89 -32.51 -29.19
CA VAL A 126 -32.19 -32.07 -28.66
C VAL A 126 -32.07 -31.05 -27.50
N GLY A 127 -30.90 -30.90 -26.87
CA GLY A 127 -30.77 -30.13 -25.62
C GLY A 127 -30.49 -28.63 -25.76
N LEU A 128 -29.87 -28.17 -26.86
CA LEU A 128 -29.63 -26.74 -27.10
C LEU A 128 -30.29 -26.29 -28.41
N SER A 129 -31.01 -25.17 -28.36
CA SER A 129 -31.66 -24.56 -29.52
C SER A 129 -30.63 -24.24 -30.60
N GLY A 130 -30.96 -24.54 -31.86
CA GLY A 130 -30.14 -24.18 -33.02
C GLY A 130 -29.98 -22.66 -33.22
N GLN A 131 -30.75 -21.85 -32.48
CA GLN A 131 -30.63 -20.39 -32.44
C GLN A 131 -29.54 -19.91 -31.47
N SER A 132 -28.99 -20.79 -30.63
CA SER A 132 -27.88 -20.44 -29.74
C SER A 132 -26.60 -20.19 -30.54
N ARG A 133 -25.83 -19.18 -30.14
CA ARG A 133 -24.62 -18.70 -30.85
C ARG A 133 -23.52 -18.37 -29.85
N LEU A 134 -22.28 -18.61 -30.24
CA LEU A 134 -21.12 -18.04 -29.56
C LEU A 134 -20.74 -16.76 -30.27
N LEU A 135 -20.42 -15.73 -29.51
CA LEU A 135 -20.06 -14.40 -29.98
C LEU A 135 -18.67 -14.03 -29.45
N ASP A 136 -17.87 -13.32 -30.25
CA ASP A 136 -16.66 -12.67 -29.77
C ASP A 136 -16.99 -11.42 -28.91
N ASP A 137 -15.95 -10.71 -28.46
CA ASP A 137 -16.07 -9.47 -27.68
C ASP A 137 -16.68 -8.29 -28.48
N GLN A 138 -16.73 -8.40 -29.81
CA GLN A 138 -17.34 -7.44 -30.73
C GLN A 138 -18.77 -7.83 -31.15
N GLY A 139 -19.27 -8.99 -30.69
CA GLY A 139 -20.59 -9.51 -31.02
C GLY A 139 -20.68 -10.30 -32.34
N ASN A 140 -19.56 -10.61 -33.00
CA ASN A 140 -19.55 -11.42 -34.20
C ASN A 140 -19.69 -12.91 -33.86
N THR A 141 -20.39 -13.66 -34.71
CA THR A 141 -20.59 -15.11 -34.49
C THR A 141 -19.28 -15.88 -34.72
N LEU A 142 -18.86 -16.66 -33.71
CA LEU A 142 -17.71 -17.54 -33.80
C LEU A 142 -18.02 -18.76 -34.70
N PRO A 143 -17.01 -19.34 -35.38
CA PRO A 143 -17.16 -20.51 -36.25
C PRO A 143 -17.32 -21.83 -35.48
N MET A 144 -18.12 -21.82 -34.41
CA MET A 144 -18.40 -22.96 -33.54
C MET A 144 -19.86 -22.92 -33.09
N THR A 145 -20.52 -24.09 -33.11
CA THR A 145 -21.89 -24.21 -32.60
C THR A 145 -21.91 -24.30 -31.08
N ALA A 146 -22.99 -23.82 -30.44
CA ALA A 146 -23.20 -23.96 -29.00
C ALA A 146 -23.11 -25.42 -28.53
N ARG A 147 -23.55 -26.37 -29.35
CA ARG A 147 -23.45 -27.81 -29.06
C ARG A 147 -22.00 -28.30 -29.08
N ALA A 148 -21.22 -27.92 -30.09
CA ALA A 148 -19.82 -28.30 -30.15
C ALA A 148 -19.03 -27.73 -28.96
N PHE A 149 -19.36 -26.50 -28.57
CA PHE A 149 -18.81 -25.88 -27.37
C PHE A 149 -19.21 -26.64 -26.09
N ALA A 150 -20.48 -27.04 -25.94
CA ALA A 150 -20.92 -27.84 -24.80
C ALA A 150 -20.19 -29.19 -24.70
N GLY A 151 -20.00 -29.87 -25.84
CA GLY A 151 -19.21 -31.11 -25.91
C GLY A 151 -17.74 -30.92 -25.56
N LEU A 152 -17.14 -29.80 -26.00
CA LEU A 152 -15.78 -29.42 -25.65
C LEU A 152 -15.64 -29.22 -24.12
N CYS A 153 -16.54 -28.46 -23.52
CA CYS A 153 -16.52 -28.18 -22.08
C CYS A 153 -16.65 -29.46 -21.24
N ARG A 154 -17.52 -30.39 -21.63
CA ARG A 154 -17.67 -31.71 -20.96
C ARG A 154 -16.40 -32.55 -21.04
N THR A 155 -15.72 -32.52 -22.19
CA THR A 155 -14.46 -33.24 -22.42
C THR A 155 -13.30 -32.60 -21.65
N LEU A 156 -13.27 -31.27 -21.61
CA LEU A 156 -12.27 -30.51 -20.88
C LEU A 156 -12.42 -30.68 -19.37
N ASP A 157 -13.65 -30.73 -18.85
CA ASP A 157 -13.96 -30.92 -17.42
C ASP A 157 -13.15 -29.99 -16.50
N LEU A 158 -13.28 -28.67 -16.72
CA LEU A 158 -12.57 -27.66 -15.95
C LEU A 158 -12.82 -27.79 -14.44
N GLY A 159 -14.06 -28.12 -14.05
CA GLY A 159 -14.42 -28.41 -12.67
C GLY A 159 -13.68 -29.62 -12.11
N GLY A 160 -13.65 -30.75 -12.83
CA GLY A 160 -12.90 -31.93 -12.43
C GLY A 160 -11.39 -31.69 -12.33
N GLN A 161 -10.81 -30.94 -13.28
CA GLN A 161 -9.40 -30.56 -13.25
C GLN A 161 -9.06 -29.68 -12.05
N TYR A 162 -9.88 -28.67 -11.75
CA TYR A 162 -9.64 -27.80 -10.60
C TYR A 162 -9.82 -28.54 -9.26
N GLN A 163 -10.78 -29.47 -9.19
CA GLN A 163 -10.92 -30.36 -8.03
C GLN A 163 -9.67 -31.23 -7.81
N ALA A 164 -9.08 -31.77 -8.88
CA ALA A 164 -7.84 -32.53 -8.80
C ALA A 164 -6.67 -31.65 -8.35
N TYR A 165 -6.59 -30.42 -8.86
CA TYR A 165 -5.61 -29.42 -8.43
C TYR A 165 -5.71 -29.13 -6.92
N LEU A 166 -6.89 -28.79 -6.41
CA LEU A 166 -7.07 -28.51 -4.97
C LEU A 166 -6.74 -29.74 -4.10
N LYS A 167 -7.15 -30.94 -4.51
CA LYS A 167 -6.83 -32.18 -3.78
C LYS A 167 -5.33 -32.46 -3.75
N ALA A 168 -4.61 -32.15 -4.81
CA ALA A 168 -3.16 -32.28 -4.85
C ALA A 168 -2.47 -31.32 -3.86
N GLN A 169 -3.03 -30.13 -3.61
CA GLN A 169 -2.47 -29.18 -2.65
C GLN A 169 -2.81 -29.53 -1.19
N PHE A 170 -4.07 -29.89 -0.91
CA PHE A 170 -4.56 -30.02 0.48
C PHE A 170 -4.62 -31.45 1.02
N THR A 171 -4.65 -32.44 0.13
CA THR A 171 -4.83 -33.86 0.49
C THR A 171 -3.81 -34.76 -0.20
N ALA A 172 -2.62 -34.24 -0.51
CA ALA A 172 -1.52 -35.03 -1.05
C ALA A 172 -1.23 -36.26 -0.16
N PRO A 173 -0.95 -37.43 -0.75
CA PRO A 173 -0.59 -38.60 0.04
C PRO A 173 0.77 -38.41 0.75
N GLY A 174 0.97 -39.13 1.85
CA GLY A 174 2.25 -39.13 2.58
C GLY A 174 2.44 -37.92 3.51
N GLU A 175 3.69 -37.51 3.69
CA GLU A 175 4.06 -36.47 4.67
C GLU A 175 3.56 -35.07 4.27
N ALA A 176 3.49 -34.75 2.98
CA ALA A 176 3.03 -33.45 2.50
C ALA A 176 1.58 -33.14 2.96
N GLY A 177 0.64 -34.07 2.77
CA GLY A 177 -0.73 -33.88 3.24
C GLY A 177 -0.87 -33.88 4.76
N LYS A 178 -0.02 -34.63 5.49
CA LYS A 178 0.01 -34.58 6.96
C LYS A 178 0.48 -33.23 7.48
N GLN A 179 1.46 -32.61 6.83
CA GLN A 179 1.94 -31.27 7.21
C GLN A 179 0.85 -30.22 7.01
N VAL A 180 0.14 -30.26 5.87
CA VAL A 180 -1.02 -29.38 5.62
C VAL A 180 -2.11 -29.60 6.65
N ALA A 181 -2.46 -30.86 6.94
CA ALA A 181 -3.46 -31.18 7.95
C ALA A 181 -3.09 -30.65 9.34
N THR A 182 -1.83 -30.85 9.74
CA THR A 182 -1.31 -30.35 11.02
C THR A 182 -1.37 -28.83 11.07
N LEU A 183 -0.99 -28.15 9.99
CA LEU A 183 -1.00 -26.69 9.91
C LEU A 183 -2.42 -26.11 10.04
N LEU A 184 -3.41 -26.71 9.36
CA LEU A 184 -4.82 -26.31 9.46
C LEU A 184 -5.36 -26.48 10.89
N GLU A 185 -5.06 -27.61 11.53
CA GLU A 185 -5.48 -27.89 12.91
C GLU A 185 -4.79 -26.94 13.91
N GLN A 186 -3.51 -26.63 13.71
CA GLN A 186 -2.78 -25.65 14.51
C GLN A 186 -3.39 -24.26 14.40
N GLY A 187 -3.74 -23.81 13.19
CA GLY A 187 -4.34 -22.49 12.99
C GLY A 187 -5.65 -22.32 13.75
N GLN A 188 -6.53 -23.32 13.66
CA GLN A 188 -7.79 -23.31 14.40
C GLN A 188 -7.58 -23.40 15.92
N ARG A 189 -6.60 -24.19 16.38
CA ARG A 189 -6.27 -24.30 17.81
C ARG A 189 -5.77 -22.98 18.38
N HIS A 190 -4.79 -22.35 17.74
CA HIS A 190 -4.23 -21.08 18.22
C HIS A 190 -5.26 -19.94 18.15
N ALA A 191 -6.11 -19.91 17.12
CA ALA A 191 -7.20 -18.93 17.04
C ALA A 191 -8.26 -19.12 18.13
N PHE A 192 -8.61 -20.37 18.44
CA PHE A 192 -9.52 -20.67 19.55
C PHE A 192 -8.90 -20.26 20.89
N GLU A 193 -7.64 -20.62 21.14
CA GLU A 193 -6.93 -20.30 22.38
C GLU A 193 -6.79 -18.78 22.58
N ALA A 194 -6.42 -18.05 21.53
CA ALA A 194 -6.31 -16.59 21.58
C ALA A 194 -7.65 -15.93 21.91
N ALA A 195 -8.74 -16.36 21.25
CA ALA A 195 -10.08 -15.86 21.53
C ALA A 195 -10.53 -16.18 22.97
N LEU A 196 -10.20 -17.37 23.48
CA LEU A 196 -10.52 -17.79 24.83
C LEU A 196 -9.79 -16.95 25.88
N ARG A 197 -8.47 -16.78 25.74
CA ARG A 197 -7.64 -15.99 26.65
C ARG A 197 -8.02 -14.52 26.62
N LEU A 198 -8.26 -13.95 25.43
CA LEU A 198 -8.67 -12.56 25.28
C LEU A 198 -10.04 -12.30 25.93
N ALA A 199 -11.03 -13.18 25.71
CA ALA A 199 -12.34 -13.06 26.34
C ALA A 199 -12.27 -13.18 27.88
N ALA A 200 -11.42 -14.06 28.41
CA ALA A 200 -11.21 -14.18 29.85
C ALA A 200 -10.54 -12.92 30.43
N LEU A 201 -9.65 -12.29 29.67
CA LEU A 201 -8.99 -11.04 30.07
C LEU A 201 -9.96 -9.85 30.08
N LYS A 202 -10.88 -9.80 29.10
CA LYS A 202 -11.96 -8.80 29.01
C LYS A 202 -13.09 -9.02 30.02
N GLY A 203 -13.12 -10.19 30.69
CA GLY A 203 -14.19 -10.56 31.61
C GLY A 203 -15.46 -11.10 30.93
N ASP A 204 -15.41 -11.36 29.63
CA ASP A 204 -16.53 -11.94 28.86
C ASP A 204 -16.83 -13.40 29.27
N ILE A 205 -15.83 -14.08 29.82
CA ILE A 205 -15.94 -15.43 30.39
C ILE A 205 -15.22 -15.51 31.73
N GLY A 206 -15.71 -16.39 32.62
CA GLY A 206 -15.09 -16.63 33.93
C GLY A 206 -13.93 -17.64 33.87
N GLU A 207 -13.17 -17.72 34.97
CA GLU A 207 -11.98 -18.57 35.08
C GLU A 207 -12.25 -20.05 34.82
N THR A 208 -13.38 -20.57 35.30
CA THR A 208 -13.77 -21.97 35.07
C THR A 208 -13.91 -22.27 33.58
N ALA A 209 -14.48 -21.35 32.80
CA ALA A 209 -14.64 -21.52 31.36
C ALA A 209 -13.29 -21.45 30.63
N LEU A 210 -12.38 -20.59 31.07
CA LEU A 210 -11.01 -20.53 30.56
C LEU A 210 -10.27 -21.86 30.79
N VAL A 211 -10.21 -22.33 32.05
CA VAL A 211 -9.49 -23.57 32.41
C VAL A 211 -10.07 -24.78 31.67
N GLN A 212 -11.40 -24.93 31.65
CA GLN A 212 -12.04 -26.03 30.96
C GLN A 212 -11.85 -25.95 29.43
N GLY A 213 -11.89 -24.75 28.86
CA GLY A 213 -11.65 -24.53 27.43
C GLY A 213 -10.22 -24.88 27.02
N LEU A 214 -9.22 -24.46 27.80
CA LEU A 214 -7.81 -24.81 27.59
C LEU A 214 -7.58 -26.32 27.73
N ALA A 215 -8.21 -26.96 28.72
CA ALA A 215 -8.14 -28.41 28.88
C ALA A 215 -8.76 -29.17 27.69
N ALA A 216 -9.88 -28.66 27.14
CA ALA A 216 -10.58 -29.28 26.02
C ALA A 216 -9.79 -29.24 24.69
N ILE A 217 -8.83 -28.33 24.55
CA ILE A 217 -8.01 -28.17 23.34
C ILE A 217 -6.58 -28.72 23.48
N SER A 218 -6.19 -29.14 24.70
CA SER A 218 -4.87 -29.69 24.99
C SER A 218 -4.64 -31.02 24.26
N SER A 219 -3.39 -31.24 23.80
CA SER A 219 -2.96 -32.52 23.22
C SER A 219 -2.87 -33.64 24.27
N HIS A 220 -2.68 -33.27 25.54
CA HIS A 220 -2.64 -34.17 26.70
C HIS A 220 -3.55 -33.56 27.77
N PRO A 221 -4.85 -33.86 27.75
CA PRO A 221 -5.76 -33.28 28.72
C PRO A 221 -5.45 -33.80 30.12
N GLU A 222 -5.03 -32.90 31.01
CA GLU A 222 -4.88 -33.19 32.43
C GLU A 222 -6.21 -32.88 33.13
N GLY A 223 -6.81 -33.89 33.78
CA GLY A 223 -8.05 -33.74 34.55
C GLY A 223 -9.34 -34.09 33.80
N VAL A 224 -10.48 -33.86 34.47
CA VAL A 224 -11.82 -34.16 33.93
C VAL A 224 -12.28 -33.01 33.04
N ILE A 225 -12.28 -33.21 31.72
CA ILE A 225 -12.90 -32.28 30.77
C ILE A 225 -14.41 -32.36 30.93
N ARG A 226 -15.04 -31.25 31.32
CA ARG A 226 -16.50 -31.16 31.52
C ARG A 226 -17.24 -30.52 30.35
N MET A 227 -16.56 -30.41 29.21
CA MET A 227 -17.06 -29.72 28.02
C MET A 227 -17.35 -30.73 26.93
N ARG A 228 -18.55 -30.66 26.36
CA ARG A 228 -18.93 -31.46 25.20
C ARG A 228 -18.97 -30.57 23.96
N PRO A 229 -18.13 -30.82 22.93
CA PRO A 229 -18.15 -30.03 21.71
C PRO A 229 -19.43 -30.29 20.90
N THR A 230 -19.93 -29.22 20.29
CA THR A 230 -21.17 -29.20 19.52
C THR A 230 -21.03 -28.31 18.29
N ALA A 231 -21.53 -28.80 17.16
CA ALA A 231 -21.68 -28.05 15.94
C ALA A 231 -22.99 -27.26 15.96
N LEU A 232 -22.98 -26.09 15.34
CA LEU A 232 -24.13 -25.19 15.28
C LEU A 232 -24.87 -25.30 13.95
N ARG A 233 -26.19 -25.11 13.99
CA ARG A 233 -27.03 -24.91 12.81
C ARG A 233 -27.90 -23.67 13.00
N VAL A 234 -28.06 -22.89 11.93
CA VAL A 234 -28.93 -21.72 11.89
C VAL A 234 -29.77 -21.79 10.63
N LEU A 235 -31.09 -21.63 10.77
CA LEU A 235 -32.05 -21.67 9.64
C LEU A 235 -31.92 -22.97 8.82
N GLY A 236 -31.77 -24.08 9.53
CA GLY A 236 -31.60 -25.42 8.95
C GLY A 236 -30.22 -25.72 8.36
N LYS A 237 -29.29 -24.75 8.31
CA LYS A 237 -27.95 -24.92 7.70
C LYS A 237 -26.87 -25.08 8.75
N ARG A 238 -25.92 -26.00 8.52
CA ARG A 238 -24.80 -26.23 9.43
C ARG A 238 -23.74 -25.14 9.23
N LEU A 239 -23.33 -24.53 10.34
CA LEU A 239 -22.26 -23.54 10.31
C LEU A 239 -20.89 -24.23 10.11
N ARG A 240 -20.04 -23.65 9.29
CA ARG A 240 -18.69 -24.13 8.96
C ARG A 240 -17.66 -23.27 9.69
N GLY A 241 -16.95 -23.84 10.67
CA GLY A 241 -15.95 -23.12 11.48
C GLY A 241 -16.38 -22.85 12.92
N PRO A 242 -17.57 -22.24 13.17
CA PRO A 242 -18.06 -22.01 14.52
C PRO A 242 -18.20 -23.29 15.34
N LEU A 243 -17.91 -23.18 16.62
CA LEU A 243 -17.92 -24.29 17.56
C LEU A 243 -18.52 -23.83 18.88
N ALA A 244 -19.34 -24.67 19.50
CA ALA A 244 -19.81 -24.44 20.85
C ALA A 244 -19.50 -25.64 21.74
N PHE A 245 -19.43 -25.39 23.04
CA PHE A 245 -19.23 -26.42 24.04
C PHE A 245 -20.33 -26.33 25.10
N GLU A 246 -21.00 -27.45 25.34
CA GLU A 246 -21.89 -27.58 26.48
C GLU A 246 -21.07 -27.91 27.73
N VAL A 247 -21.18 -27.07 28.75
CA VAL A 247 -20.52 -27.28 30.03
C VAL A 247 -21.52 -27.88 30.99
N HIS A 248 -21.23 -29.10 31.46
CA HIS A 248 -22.10 -29.85 32.35
C HIS A 248 -21.46 -30.03 33.72
N ARG A 249 -22.28 -29.96 34.78
CA ARG A 249 -21.80 -30.08 36.17
C ARG A 249 -21.05 -31.39 36.43
N ASP A 250 -21.52 -32.49 35.85
CA ASP A 250 -20.99 -33.84 36.04
C ASP A 250 -19.84 -34.20 35.08
N GLY A 251 -19.60 -33.37 34.07
CA GLY A 251 -18.60 -33.56 33.03
C GLY A 251 -18.84 -34.71 32.05
N GLN A 252 -19.92 -35.46 32.19
CA GLN A 252 -20.24 -36.60 31.31
C GLN A 252 -21.38 -36.32 30.32
N GLY A 253 -21.84 -35.06 30.26
CA GLY A 253 -22.89 -34.63 29.33
C GLY A 253 -24.27 -35.25 29.63
N LYS A 254 -24.45 -35.78 30.86
CA LYS A 254 -25.70 -36.35 31.36
C LYS A 254 -26.30 -35.56 32.52
N GLY A 255 -25.51 -34.69 33.14
CA GLY A 255 -25.92 -33.82 34.24
C GLY A 255 -26.63 -32.56 33.75
N GLN A 256 -26.86 -31.62 34.68
CA GLN A 256 -27.46 -30.34 34.36
C GLN A 256 -26.49 -29.48 33.53
N LEU A 257 -26.99 -28.87 32.45
CA LEU A 257 -26.28 -27.85 31.66
C LEU A 257 -26.02 -26.62 32.55
N GLU A 258 -24.76 -26.25 32.73
CA GLU A 258 -24.35 -25.04 33.44
C GLU A 258 -24.20 -23.83 32.51
N GLY A 259 -23.88 -24.09 31.24
CA GLY A 259 -23.87 -23.08 30.21
C GLY A 259 -23.27 -23.57 28.90
N VAL A 260 -23.24 -22.67 27.92
CA VAL A 260 -22.73 -22.87 26.57
C VAL A 260 -21.63 -21.86 26.32
N LEU A 261 -20.42 -22.35 26.07
CA LEU A 261 -19.30 -21.55 25.58
C LEU A 261 -19.30 -21.60 24.05
N CYS A 262 -19.49 -20.47 23.39
CA CYS A 262 -19.56 -20.40 21.93
C CYS A 262 -18.38 -19.62 21.37
N TRP A 263 -17.67 -20.26 20.43
CA TRP A 263 -16.63 -19.67 19.61
C TRP A 263 -17.16 -19.38 18.20
N LEU A 264 -17.21 -18.10 17.86
CA LEU A 264 -17.43 -17.59 16.52
C LEU A 264 -16.09 -16.95 16.11
N PRO A 265 -15.27 -17.63 15.27
CA PRO A 265 -13.98 -17.10 14.84
C PRO A 265 -14.14 -15.67 14.35
N ASP A 266 -13.22 -14.76 14.66
CA ASP A 266 -13.24 -13.33 14.27
C ASP A 266 -14.62 -12.65 14.36
N ASP A 267 -15.41 -12.90 15.40
CA ASP A 267 -16.62 -12.10 15.61
C ASP A 267 -16.26 -10.70 16.12
N PRO A 268 -16.62 -9.62 15.40
CA PRO A 268 -16.29 -8.26 15.80
C PRO A 268 -16.92 -7.84 17.13
N HIS A 269 -17.97 -8.55 17.57
CA HIS A 269 -18.67 -8.29 18.83
C HIS A 269 -18.34 -9.31 19.92
N GLY A 270 -17.21 -10.02 19.79
CA GLY A 270 -16.70 -10.98 20.76
C GLY A 270 -16.69 -12.39 20.20
N ALA A 271 -15.48 -12.86 19.85
CA ALA A 271 -15.23 -14.16 19.24
C ALA A 271 -15.51 -15.34 20.18
N MET A 272 -15.42 -15.14 21.50
CA MET A 272 -15.72 -16.15 22.50
C MET A 272 -16.77 -15.61 23.46
N THR A 273 -17.86 -16.35 23.68
CA THR A 273 -18.97 -15.89 24.51
C THR A 273 -19.52 -17.00 25.41
N TRP A 274 -19.88 -16.63 26.65
CA TRP A 274 -20.58 -17.51 27.58
C TRP A 274 -22.08 -17.22 27.61
N ARG A 275 -22.93 -18.26 27.60
CA ARG A 275 -24.39 -18.14 27.71
C ARG A 275 -24.95 -19.19 28.66
N ALA A 276 -25.97 -18.83 29.43
CA ALA A 276 -26.59 -19.77 30.37
C ALA A 276 -27.39 -20.89 29.69
N SER A 277 -27.83 -20.69 28.43
CA SER A 277 -28.61 -21.66 27.68
C SER A 277 -28.43 -21.50 26.16
N TRP A 278 -28.83 -22.52 25.41
CA TRP A 278 -28.91 -22.50 23.95
C TRP A 278 -29.81 -21.39 23.41
N ASP A 279 -30.99 -21.19 24.02
CA ASP A 279 -31.90 -20.11 23.64
C ASP A 279 -31.25 -18.74 23.83
N GLY A 280 -30.53 -18.55 24.93
CA GLY A 280 -29.79 -17.30 25.19
C GLY A 280 -28.69 -17.05 24.15
N LEU A 281 -28.03 -18.10 23.67
CA LEU A 281 -27.05 -18.00 22.59
C LEU A 281 -27.69 -17.56 21.28
N PHE A 282 -28.76 -18.24 20.83
CA PHE A 282 -29.40 -17.90 19.56
C PHE A 282 -30.13 -16.55 19.61
N GLN A 283 -30.66 -16.13 20.75
CA GLN A 283 -31.18 -14.77 20.92
C GLN A 283 -30.08 -13.70 20.80
N ALA A 284 -28.91 -13.94 21.41
CA ALA A 284 -27.78 -13.02 21.29
C ALA A 284 -27.30 -12.91 19.83
N LEU A 285 -27.19 -14.04 19.13
CA LEU A 285 -26.85 -14.06 17.71
C LEU A 285 -27.93 -13.34 16.87
N GLY A 286 -29.21 -13.55 17.17
CA GLY A 286 -30.34 -12.87 16.54
C GLY A 286 -30.30 -11.35 16.69
N ARG A 287 -29.78 -10.82 17.81
CA ARG A 287 -29.52 -9.38 17.98
C ARG A 287 -28.41 -8.90 17.05
N ARG A 288 -27.31 -9.65 16.95
CA ARG A 288 -26.17 -9.29 16.09
C ARG A 288 -26.55 -9.22 14.60
N PHE A 289 -27.45 -10.06 14.11
CA PHE A 289 -27.97 -9.97 12.72
C PHE A 289 -28.72 -8.65 12.38
N ARG A 290 -29.06 -7.83 13.38
CA ARG A 290 -29.61 -6.47 13.18
C ARG A 290 -28.51 -5.42 13.01
N LEU A 291 -27.26 -5.72 13.37
CA LEU A 291 -26.13 -4.79 13.25
C LEU A 291 -25.70 -4.65 11.78
N PRO A 292 -25.28 -3.45 11.35
CA PRO A 292 -24.71 -3.24 10.01
C PRO A 292 -23.48 -4.15 9.79
N GLY A 293 -23.31 -4.69 8.57
CA GLY A 293 -22.14 -5.50 8.20
C GLY A 293 -22.09 -6.92 8.78
N TYR A 294 -22.90 -7.24 9.80
CA TYR A 294 -22.82 -8.53 10.49
C TYR A 294 -23.33 -9.70 9.62
N ARG A 295 -24.23 -9.43 8.67
CA ARG A 295 -24.78 -10.46 7.77
C ARG A 295 -23.71 -10.92 6.78
N GLU A 296 -22.98 -9.96 6.23
CA GLU A 296 -21.87 -10.14 5.31
C GLU A 296 -20.76 -10.94 5.99
N TYR A 297 -20.40 -10.57 7.22
CA TYR A 297 -19.49 -11.35 8.07
C TYR A 297 -19.98 -12.80 8.27
N PHE A 298 -21.25 -13.00 8.65
CA PHE A 298 -21.76 -14.33 9.02
C PHE A 298 -21.88 -15.28 7.82
N GLN A 299 -22.05 -14.75 6.60
CA GLN A 299 -22.16 -15.56 5.37
C GLN A 299 -20.95 -16.45 5.11
N ARG A 300 -19.77 -16.15 5.68
CA ARG A 300 -18.58 -16.99 5.55
C ARG A 300 -18.71 -18.36 6.21
N PHE A 301 -19.64 -18.50 7.16
CA PHE A 301 -19.90 -19.76 7.85
C PHE A 301 -20.94 -20.63 7.12
N ILE A 302 -21.47 -20.16 6.00
CA ILE A 302 -22.45 -20.87 5.17
C ILE A 302 -21.77 -21.25 3.86
N SER A 303 -21.72 -22.55 3.56
CA SER A 303 -21.17 -23.04 2.29
C SER A 303 -21.95 -22.49 1.09
N GLU A 304 -21.29 -22.35 -0.05
CA GLU A 304 -21.85 -21.75 -1.26
C GLU A 304 -23.13 -22.50 -1.70
N ARG A 305 -23.12 -23.83 -1.61
CA ARG A 305 -24.30 -24.69 -1.85
C ARG A 305 -25.51 -24.34 -0.98
N ASP A 306 -25.27 -23.95 0.26
CA ASP A 306 -26.35 -23.70 1.23
C ASP A 306 -26.92 -22.28 1.14
N ARG A 307 -26.21 -21.34 0.49
CA ARG A 307 -26.63 -19.93 0.34
C ARG A 307 -27.96 -19.77 -0.36
N GLU A 308 -28.23 -20.59 -1.38
CA GLU A 308 -29.49 -20.58 -2.15
C GLU A 308 -30.72 -20.74 -1.24
N ARG A 309 -30.62 -21.55 -0.18
CA ARG A 309 -31.72 -21.79 0.77
C ARG A 309 -31.60 -20.94 2.04
N TYR A 310 -30.38 -20.63 2.47
CA TYR A 310 -30.12 -19.81 3.66
C TYR A 310 -30.58 -18.37 3.47
N SER A 311 -30.19 -17.73 2.35
CA SER A 311 -30.43 -16.29 2.14
C SER A 311 -31.92 -15.94 2.16
N PRO A 312 -32.82 -16.66 1.46
CA PRO A 312 -34.26 -16.39 1.56
C PRO A 312 -34.84 -16.65 2.96
N ALA A 313 -34.33 -17.66 3.67
CA ALA A 313 -34.76 -17.95 5.04
C ALA A 313 -34.35 -16.83 6.00
N LEU A 314 -33.13 -16.29 5.85
CA LEU A 314 -32.64 -15.17 6.63
C LEU A 314 -33.43 -13.90 6.33
N THR A 315 -33.68 -13.59 5.06
CA THR A 315 -34.52 -12.44 4.65
C THR A 315 -35.92 -12.53 5.25
N ARG A 316 -36.53 -13.72 5.23
CA ARG A 316 -37.84 -13.93 5.86
C ARG A 316 -37.78 -13.72 7.37
N ALA A 317 -36.78 -14.25 8.05
CA ALA A 317 -36.59 -14.08 9.49
C ALA A 317 -36.36 -12.61 9.86
N LEU A 318 -35.62 -11.86 9.04
CA LEU A 318 -35.36 -10.43 9.22
C LEU A 318 -36.60 -9.55 9.00
N ALA A 319 -37.46 -9.93 8.05
CA ALA A 319 -38.72 -9.25 7.78
C ALA A 319 -39.76 -9.49 8.88
N GLN A 320 -39.57 -10.51 9.72
CA GLN A 320 -40.40 -10.78 10.88
C GLN A 320 -39.92 -9.97 12.10
N GLY A 321 -40.88 -9.47 12.88
CA GLY A 321 -40.62 -8.68 14.08
C GLY A 321 -40.22 -7.22 13.81
N GLU A 322 -40.21 -6.42 14.87
CA GLU A 322 -39.81 -5.01 14.79
C GLU A 322 -38.28 -4.86 14.66
N LYS A 323 -37.82 -3.72 14.12
CA LYS A 323 -36.39 -3.46 13.86
C LYS A 323 -35.46 -3.64 15.07
N HIS A 324 -35.96 -3.40 16.28
CA HIS A 324 -35.18 -3.48 17.54
C HIS A 324 -35.30 -4.83 18.25
N THR A 325 -36.10 -5.76 17.72
CA THR A 325 -36.23 -7.11 18.30
C THR A 325 -35.18 -8.06 17.72
N PRO A 326 -34.65 -9.00 18.53
CA PRO A 326 -33.76 -10.04 18.03
C PRO A 326 -34.41 -10.81 16.88
N VAL A 327 -33.64 -11.11 15.83
CA VAL A 327 -34.09 -12.01 14.78
C VAL A 327 -34.34 -13.39 15.37
N VAL A 328 -35.52 -13.97 15.12
CA VAL A 328 -35.82 -15.34 15.55
C VAL A 328 -35.10 -16.31 14.62
N LEU A 329 -34.07 -16.96 15.15
CA LEU A 329 -33.28 -17.96 14.41
C LEU A 329 -33.80 -19.37 14.73
N ASP A 330 -34.00 -20.22 13.71
CA ASP A 330 -34.10 -21.69 13.89
C ASP A 330 -32.70 -22.23 14.20
N GLY A 331 -32.28 -22.01 15.44
CA GLY A 331 -30.99 -22.43 15.98
C GLY A 331 -31.06 -23.86 16.50
N ARG A 332 -30.12 -24.71 16.06
CA ARG A 332 -29.99 -26.09 16.53
C ARG A 332 -28.53 -26.43 16.78
N HIS A 333 -28.29 -27.48 17.56
CA HIS A 333 -26.96 -27.96 17.88
C HIS A 333 -26.87 -29.48 17.74
N GLU A 334 -25.66 -29.98 17.48
CA GLU A 334 -25.39 -31.40 17.30
C GLU A 334 -24.04 -31.75 17.92
N ALA A 335 -23.98 -32.86 18.66
CA ALA A 335 -22.75 -33.26 19.32
C ALA A 335 -21.66 -33.69 18.34
N ILE A 336 -20.43 -33.28 18.62
CA ILE A 336 -19.25 -33.74 17.89
C ILE A 336 -18.63 -34.89 18.68
N HIS A 337 -18.41 -36.02 18.00
CA HIS A 337 -17.89 -37.26 18.59
C HIS A 337 -16.42 -37.54 18.22
N GLU A 338 -15.88 -36.80 17.26
CA GLU A 338 -14.49 -36.89 16.80
C GLU A 338 -13.63 -35.81 17.51
N PRO A 339 -12.28 -35.91 17.49
CA PRO A 339 -11.42 -34.84 17.95
C PRO A 339 -11.76 -33.51 17.28
N VAL A 340 -11.94 -32.46 18.08
CA VAL A 340 -12.53 -31.17 17.64
C VAL A 340 -11.81 -30.56 16.44
N PHE A 341 -10.48 -30.45 16.49
CA PHE A 341 -9.72 -29.83 15.40
C PHE A 341 -9.64 -30.71 14.15
N GLN A 342 -9.68 -32.03 14.30
CA GLN A 342 -9.83 -32.94 13.17
C GLN A 342 -11.20 -32.73 12.49
N TYR A 343 -12.27 -32.60 13.28
CA TYR A 343 -13.61 -32.28 12.79
C TYR A 343 -13.63 -30.94 12.06
N LEU A 344 -13.06 -29.88 12.66
CA LEU A 344 -13.03 -28.54 12.07
C LEU A 344 -12.18 -28.48 10.80
N ARG A 345 -11.01 -29.13 10.75
CA ARG A 345 -10.21 -29.28 9.53
C ARG A 345 -11.00 -29.99 8.44
N LYS A 346 -11.64 -31.10 8.77
CA LYS A 346 -12.47 -31.86 7.82
C LYS A 346 -13.60 -30.99 7.28
N ALA A 347 -14.32 -30.30 8.15
CA ALA A 347 -15.38 -29.38 7.76
C ALA A 347 -14.87 -28.26 6.84
N GLN A 348 -13.68 -27.71 7.12
CA GLN A 348 -13.05 -26.69 6.30
C GLN A 348 -12.66 -27.21 4.90
N LEU A 349 -12.01 -28.38 4.81
CA LEU A 349 -11.63 -28.97 3.52
C LEU A 349 -12.86 -29.43 2.72
N ASP A 350 -13.85 -30.03 3.37
CA ASP A 350 -15.11 -30.42 2.74
C ASP A 350 -15.83 -29.19 2.16
N THR A 351 -15.84 -28.07 2.89
CA THR A 351 -16.41 -26.81 2.40
C THR A 351 -15.61 -26.24 1.25
N LEU A 352 -14.27 -26.21 1.34
CA LEU A 352 -13.41 -25.75 0.25
C LEU A 352 -13.70 -26.52 -1.04
N PHE A 353 -13.74 -27.85 -0.97
CA PHE A 353 -14.00 -28.69 -2.13
C PHE A 353 -15.43 -28.54 -2.65
N ASP A 354 -16.44 -28.51 -1.77
CA ASP A 354 -17.84 -28.35 -2.17
C ASP A 354 -18.10 -26.99 -2.82
N ASP A 355 -17.58 -25.90 -2.25
CA ASP A 355 -17.72 -24.55 -2.81
C ASP A 355 -17.07 -24.47 -4.19
N ALA A 356 -15.87 -25.05 -4.35
CA ALA A 356 -15.23 -25.15 -5.66
C ALA A 356 -16.04 -25.99 -6.67
N GLN A 357 -16.77 -27.04 -6.25
CA GLN A 357 -17.65 -27.81 -7.14
C GLN A 357 -18.90 -27.02 -7.56
N VAL A 358 -19.38 -26.11 -6.71
CA VAL A 358 -20.54 -25.27 -7.02
C VAL A 358 -20.18 -24.22 -8.08
N LEU A 359 -18.97 -23.66 -7.99
CA LEU A 359 -18.44 -22.62 -8.88
C LEU A 359 -17.80 -23.18 -10.16
N ALA A 360 -17.18 -24.35 -10.08
CA ALA A 360 -16.63 -25.08 -11.24
C ALA A 360 -17.13 -26.53 -11.21
N VAL A 361 -18.20 -26.81 -11.97
CA VAL A 361 -18.93 -28.07 -11.85
C VAL A 361 -18.24 -29.20 -12.61
N PRO A 362 -17.83 -30.29 -11.94
CA PRO A 362 -17.25 -31.43 -12.63
C PRO A 362 -18.26 -32.12 -13.54
N THR A 363 -17.80 -32.60 -14.70
CA THR A 363 -18.66 -33.28 -15.70
C THR A 363 -19.39 -34.48 -15.11
N ALA A 364 -18.77 -35.19 -14.17
CA ALA A 364 -19.31 -36.40 -13.55
C ALA A 364 -20.48 -36.18 -12.59
N VAL A 365 -20.69 -34.96 -12.08
CA VAL A 365 -21.67 -34.64 -11.03
C VAL A 365 -22.75 -33.67 -11.56
N GLN A 366 -22.76 -33.40 -12.87
CA GLN A 366 -23.61 -32.36 -13.46
C GLN A 366 -25.08 -32.78 -13.58
N ASP A 367 -25.96 -31.99 -12.96
CA ASP A 367 -27.42 -31.99 -13.13
C ASP A 367 -27.88 -30.63 -13.68
N SER A 368 -28.53 -30.64 -14.86
CA SER A 368 -29.00 -29.41 -15.54
C SER A 368 -30.00 -28.62 -14.69
N ALA A 369 -30.88 -29.31 -13.95
CA ALA A 369 -31.91 -28.66 -13.15
C ALA A 369 -31.32 -27.98 -11.91
N GLU A 370 -30.28 -28.57 -11.32
CA GLU A 370 -29.55 -27.98 -10.20
C GLU A 370 -28.68 -26.79 -10.66
N ARG A 371 -28.06 -26.88 -11.85
CA ARG A 371 -27.36 -25.75 -12.48
C ARG A 371 -28.31 -24.59 -12.74
N ASP A 372 -29.40 -24.81 -13.46
CA ASP A 372 -30.33 -23.74 -13.87
C ASP A 372 -30.95 -23.01 -12.68
N ARG A 373 -31.35 -23.75 -11.63
CA ARG A 373 -31.87 -23.15 -10.39
C ARG A 373 -30.84 -22.23 -9.73
N ARG A 374 -29.59 -22.67 -9.64
CA ARG A 374 -28.50 -21.90 -9.04
C ARG A 374 -28.15 -20.65 -9.84
N LEU A 375 -28.05 -20.78 -11.16
CA LEU A 375 -27.80 -19.65 -12.06
C LEU A 375 -28.90 -18.59 -11.95
N HIS A 376 -30.16 -19.02 -11.84
CA HIS A 376 -31.28 -18.10 -11.62
C HIS A 376 -31.19 -17.38 -10.26
N PHE A 377 -30.79 -18.08 -9.19
CA PHE A 377 -30.54 -17.47 -7.88
C PHE A 377 -29.50 -16.35 -7.96
N TYR A 378 -28.35 -16.58 -8.61
CA TYR A 378 -27.33 -15.53 -8.75
C TYR A 378 -27.81 -14.36 -9.61
N ALA A 379 -28.47 -14.64 -10.74
CA ALA A 379 -29.02 -13.59 -11.61
C ALA A 379 -30.06 -12.72 -10.89
N SER A 380 -30.97 -13.33 -10.10
CA SER A 380 -31.96 -12.61 -9.29
C SER A 380 -31.36 -11.80 -8.12
N THR A 381 -30.13 -12.10 -7.73
CA THR A 381 -29.36 -11.34 -6.73
C THR A 381 -28.52 -10.23 -7.39
N GLY A 382 -28.56 -10.10 -8.73
CA GLY A 382 -27.82 -9.08 -9.48
C GLY A 382 -26.32 -9.36 -9.63
N LEU A 383 -25.87 -10.60 -9.35
CA LEU A 383 -24.48 -11.00 -9.43
C LEU A 383 -24.20 -11.65 -10.80
N ASP A 384 -23.14 -11.19 -11.48
CA ASP A 384 -22.64 -11.86 -12.68
C ASP A 384 -21.80 -13.10 -12.29
N LEU A 385 -21.95 -14.17 -13.06
CA LEU A 385 -21.31 -15.47 -12.82
C LEU A 385 -19.78 -15.38 -12.90
N LEU A 386 -19.27 -14.55 -13.81
CA LEU A 386 -17.83 -14.34 -13.92
C LEU A 386 -17.30 -13.62 -12.68
N GLY A 387 -18.03 -12.63 -12.16
CA GLY A 387 -17.71 -11.96 -10.90
C GLY A 387 -17.63 -12.96 -9.73
N LEU A 388 -18.60 -13.86 -9.59
CA LEU A 388 -18.61 -14.88 -8.53
C LEU A 388 -17.40 -15.80 -8.55
N VAL A 389 -16.96 -16.20 -9.75
CA VAL A 389 -15.78 -17.06 -9.93
C VAL A 389 -14.49 -16.29 -9.64
N SER A 390 -14.36 -15.06 -10.16
CA SER A 390 -13.18 -14.22 -9.95
C SER A 390 -12.99 -13.79 -8.49
N PHE A 391 -14.07 -13.73 -7.70
CA PHE A 391 -14.01 -13.48 -6.25
C PHE A 391 -13.91 -14.75 -5.40
N TYR A 392 -13.79 -15.94 -6.00
CA TYR A 392 -13.61 -17.16 -5.22
C TYR A 392 -12.25 -17.17 -4.53
N VAL A 393 -12.27 -16.86 -3.24
CA VAL A 393 -11.09 -16.90 -2.38
C VAL A 393 -11.22 -18.09 -1.41
N PRO A 394 -10.50 -19.20 -1.67
CA PRO A 394 -10.40 -20.38 -0.80
C PRO A 394 -10.18 -20.10 0.71
N ALA A 395 -9.60 -18.94 1.05
CA ALA A 395 -9.14 -18.58 2.38
C ALA A 395 -10.21 -17.97 3.31
N LEU A 396 -11.42 -17.61 2.83
CA LEU A 396 -12.41 -16.82 3.59
C LEU A 396 -12.91 -17.45 4.91
N GLY A 397 -12.66 -18.75 5.12
CA GLY A 397 -13.02 -19.49 6.34
C GLY A 397 -11.87 -19.66 7.35
N LEU A 398 -10.66 -19.17 7.08
CA LEU A 398 -9.58 -19.20 8.05
C LEU A 398 -9.83 -18.14 9.14
N PRO A 399 -9.61 -18.47 10.43
CA PRO A 399 -9.55 -17.44 11.45
C PRO A 399 -8.43 -16.46 11.08
N LEU A 400 -8.77 -15.18 10.91
CA LEU A 400 -7.79 -14.17 10.58
C LEU A 400 -6.94 -13.88 11.82
N LEU A 401 -5.69 -13.43 11.60
CA LEU A 401 -4.95 -12.73 12.67
C LEU A 401 -5.72 -11.50 13.18
N GLY A 402 -6.62 -10.99 12.32
CA GLY A 402 -7.34 -9.73 12.44
C GLY A 402 -7.87 -9.50 13.85
N ILE A 403 -8.85 -10.25 14.34
CA ILE A 403 -9.61 -9.70 15.47
C ILE A 403 -8.90 -9.77 16.81
N ALA A 404 -8.19 -10.85 17.15
CA ALA A 404 -7.62 -10.97 18.49
C ALA A 404 -6.45 -10.00 18.70
N ALA A 405 -5.52 -9.92 17.74
CA ALA A 405 -4.40 -8.98 17.81
C ALA A 405 -4.87 -7.53 17.57
N LEU A 406 -5.78 -7.27 16.62
CA LEU A 406 -6.31 -5.91 16.42
C LEU A 406 -7.02 -5.42 17.67
N GLN A 407 -7.81 -6.23 18.35
CA GLN A 407 -8.45 -5.80 19.59
C GLN A 407 -7.46 -5.38 20.69
N VAL A 408 -6.20 -5.80 20.63
CA VAL A 408 -5.15 -5.36 21.57
C VAL A 408 -4.56 -4.01 21.14
N VAL A 409 -4.41 -3.78 19.84
CA VAL A 409 -3.58 -2.68 19.31
C VAL A 409 -4.34 -1.62 18.51
N ASP A 410 -5.63 -1.80 18.27
CA ASP A 410 -6.47 -0.90 17.45
C ASP A 410 -6.54 0.51 18.05
N ASP A 411 -6.58 0.62 19.38
CA ASP A 411 -6.55 1.92 20.07
C ASP A 411 -5.15 2.57 20.06
N VAL A 412 -4.09 1.80 19.73
CA VAL A 412 -2.69 2.25 19.78
C VAL A 412 -2.18 2.63 18.38
N TYR A 413 -2.48 1.81 17.38
CA TYR A 413 -1.89 1.90 16.04
C TYR A 413 -2.96 2.13 14.98
N GLU A 414 -2.70 3.10 14.09
CA GLU A 414 -3.48 3.29 12.86
C GLU A 414 -2.82 2.51 11.72
N GLY A 415 -3.59 1.66 11.02
CA GLY A 415 -3.09 0.88 9.88
C GLY A 415 -2.26 -0.36 10.23
N TYR A 416 -2.37 -0.91 11.45
CA TYR A 416 -1.66 -2.14 11.84
C TYR A 416 -1.85 -3.31 10.85
N VAL A 417 -3.03 -3.42 10.23
CA VAL A 417 -3.34 -4.43 9.20
C VAL A 417 -2.63 -4.22 7.87
N ASP A 418 -2.00 -3.06 7.65
CA ASP A 418 -1.32 -2.72 6.41
C ASP A 418 0.19 -2.99 6.50
N TRP A 419 0.73 -3.13 7.71
CA TRP A 419 2.17 -3.27 7.93
C TRP A 419 2.71 -4.63 7.52
N GLN A 420 4.02 -4.71 7.29
CA GLN A 420 4.66 -5.99 7.09
C GLN A 420 4.60 -6.82 8.36
N LEU A 421 4.75 -8.12 8.20
CA LEU A 421 4.56 -9.03 9.32
C LEU A 421 5.55 -8.82 10.47
N GLY A 422 6.84 -8.66 10.15
CA GLY A 422 7.87 -8.41 11.16
C GLY A 422 7.56 -7.15 11.96
N ASP A 423 7.06 -6.13 11.29
CA ASP A 423 6.64 -4.87 11.90
C ASP A 423 5.41 -5.07 12.81
N ARG A 424 4.41 -5.86 12.38
CA ARG A 424 3.27 -6.23 13.22
C ARG A 424 3.69 -6.99 14.48
N GLN A 425 4.56 -8.00 14.34
CA GLN A 425 5.07 -8.77 15.48
C GLN A 425 5.83 -7.87 16.45
N GLY A 426 6.71 -7.02 15.93
CA GLY A 426 7.46 -6.04 16.73
C GLY A 426 6.55 -5.05 17.44
N ALA A 427 5.52 -4.55 16.76
CA ALA A 427 4.56 -3.61 17.32
C ALA A 427 3.66 -4.22 18.41
N LEU A 428 3.22 -5.47 18.22
CA LEU A 428 2.48 -6.22 19.22
C LEU A 428 3.34 -6.51 20.46
N GLU A 429 4.59 -6.96 20.26
CA GLU A 429 5.55 -7.19 21.35
C GLU A 429 5.85 -5.91 22.13
N HIS A 430 5.97 -4.78 21.43
CA HIS A 430 6.16 -3.48 22.06
C HIS A 430 4.95 -3.09 22.92
N ALA A 431 3.73 -3.19 22.38
CA ALA A 431 2.50 -2.85 23.11
C ALA A 431 2.33 -3.71 24.39
N PHE A 432 2.60 -5.02 24.31
CA PHE A 432 2.59 -5.89 25.49
C PHE A 432 3.70 -5.57 26.49
N SER A 433 4.88 -5.17 26.01
CA SER A 433 5.98 -4.74 26.90
C SER A 433 5.59 -3.50 27.71
N VAL A 434 4.91 -2.53 27.07
CA VAL A 434 4.36 -1.37 27.76
C VAL A 434 3.25 -1.78 28.75
N ALA A 435 2.33 -2.66 28.34
CA ALA A 435 1.27 -3.16 29.22
C ALA A 435 1.80 -3.86 30.48
N VAL A 436 2.83 -4.72 30.33
CA VAL A 436 3.49 -5.38 31.46
C VAL A 436 4.12 -4.36 32.41
N ASN A 437 4.75 -3.31 31.89
CA ASN A 437 5.34 -2.25 32.71
C ASN A 437 4.27 -1.45 33.47
N VAL A 438 3.15 -1.11 32.82
CA VAL A 438 2.00 -0.46 33.48
C VAL A 438 1.45 -1.34 34.61
N ALA A 439 1.24 -2.63 34.35
CA ALA A 439 0.75 -3.58 35.34
C ALA A 439 1.70 -3.74 36.55
N GLN A 440 3.02 -3.80 36.30
CA GLN A 440 4.02 -3.89 37.36
C GLN A 440 4.10 -2.61 38.22
N ALA A 441 3.98 -1.43 37.61
CA ALA A 441 3.97 -0.15 38.32
C ALA A 441 2.76 -0.02 39.27
N ALA A 442 1.58 -0.52 38.85
CA ALA A 442 0.37 -0.49 39.66
C ALA A 442 0.47 -1.32 40.96
N VAL A 443 1.22 -2.42 40.95
CA VAL A 443 1.43 -3.30 42.13
C VAL A 443 2.39 -2.67 43.16
N ALA A 444 3.26 -1.75 42.74
CA ALA A 444 4.36 -1.22 43.55
C ALA A 444 4.03 0.08 44.34
N ALA A 445 2.75 0.42 44.53
CA ALA A 445 2.32 1.70 45.10
C ALA A 445 3.11 2.13 46.36
N GLY A 446 4.08 3.03 46.18
CA GLY A 446 4.94 3.55 47.25
C GLY A 446 6.30 4.11 46.83
N ALA A 447 6.85 3.72 45.68
CA ALA A 447 8.11 4.29 45.18
C ALA A 447 7.94 4.75 43.74
N GLY A 448 7.88 6.07 43.54
CA GLY A 448 8.00 6.66 42.21
C GLY A 448 9.37 6.35 41.63
N ALA A 449 9.41 5.56 40.55
CA ALA A 449 10.41 5.61 39.49
C ALA A 449 10.00 4.60 38.42
N ALA A 450 9.99 5.05 37.16
CA ALA A 450 9.97 4.18 36.00
C ALA A 450 11.08 3.13 36.14
N SER A 451 10.71 1.85 36.17
CA SER A 451 11.69 0.77 36.07
C SER A 451 12.21 0.77 34.63
N GLU A 452 13.36 1.41 34.40
CA GLU A 452 14.20 1.29 33.19
C GLU A 452 14.76 -0.14 33.02
N ARG A 453 13.91 -1.16 33.04
CA ARG A 453 14.29 -2.52 32.65
C ARG A 453 13.87 -2.75 31.20
N LEU A 454 14.88 -2.77 30.32
CA LEU A 454 14.92 -3.31 28.97
C LEU A 454 13.53 -3.56 28.33
N LEU A 455 12.81 -2.47 28.05
CA LEU A 455 11.78 -2.50 27.02
C LEU A 455 12.44 -3.05 25.76
N ARG A 456 11.91 -4.14 25.20
CA ARG A 456 12.29 -4.58 23.86
C ARG A 456 11.68 -3.58 22.89
N ARG A 457 12.43 -2.50 22.65
CA ARG A 457 12.02 -1.47 21.71
C ARG A 457 12.13 -2.01 20.30
N ALA A 458 11.04 -1.91 19.57
CA ALA A 458 11.01 -2.13 18.14
C ALA A 458 11.34 -0.80 17.45
N SER A 459 12.45 -0.76 16.70
CA SER A 459 12.85 0.43 15.93
C SER A 459 11.77 0.92 14.97
N TYR A 460 10.94 -0.01 14.48
CA TYR A 460 9.76 0.29 13.68
C TYR A 460 8.75 1.16 14.45
N VAL A 461 8.42 0.78 15.69
CA VAL A 461 7.48 1.53 16.55
C VAL A 461 8.04 2.90 16.91
N ASP A 462 9.36 2.98 17.15
CA ASP A 462 10.04 4.25 17.46
C ASP A 462 10.01 5.24 16.28
N ALA A 463 9.77 4.76 15.05
CA ALA A 463 9.66 5.59 13.85
C ALA A 463 8.22 6.05 13.55
N LEU A 464 7.22 5.54 14.27
CA LEU A 464 5.82 5.92 14.05
C LEU A 464 5.55 7.35 14.53
N ALA A 465 4.61 8.01 13.85
CA ALA A 465 4.19 9.36 14.18
C ALA A 465 2.81 9.35 14.87
N PRO A 466 2.61 10.16 15.93
CA PRO A 466 1.29 10.33 16.52
C PRO A 466 0.38 11.12 15.59
N VAL A 467 -0.82 10.62 15.37
CA VAL A 467 -1.89 11.24 14.59
C VAL A 467 -3.17 11.31 15.39
N GLN A 468 -3.98 12.34 15.17
CA GLN A 468 -5.28 12.49 15.81
C GLN A 468 -6.38 12.05 14.84
N THR A 469 -7.14 11.01 15.18
CA THR A 469 -8.25 10.51 14.34
C THR A 469 -9.41 11.51 14.32
N ALA A 470 -10.37 11.30 13.42
CA ALA A 470 -11.58 12.13 13.32
C ALA A 470 -12.42 12.12 14.62
N GLU A 471 -12.32 11.04 15.40
CA GLU A 471 -12.95 10.88 16.71
C GLU A 471 -12.18 11.58 17.84
N GLY A 472 -11.04 12.21 17.53
CA GLY A 472 -10.20 12.94 18.48
C GLY A 472 -9.21 12.08 19.26
N GLN A 473 -9.11 10.78 18.98
CA GLN A 473 -8.18 9.85 19.63
C GLN A 473 -6.78 9.96 19.01
N TYR A 474 -5.74 9.74 19.82
CA TYR A 474 -4.37 9.70 19.32
C TYR A 474 -3.95 8.26 19.03
N LYS A 475 -3.53 7.99 17.80
CA LYS A 475 -2.95 6.71 17.38
C LYS A 475 -1.57 6.93 16.76
N LEU A 476 -0.78 5.87 16.64
CA LEU A 476 0.52 5.89 15.97
C LEU A 476 0.39 5.36 14.55
N LEU A 477 0.86 6.12 13.57
CA LEU A 477 0.81 5.81 12.13
C LEU A 477 2.23 5.77 11.54
N ASP A 478 2.43 4.93 10.53
CA ASP A 478 3.67 4.90 9.76
C ASP A 478 3.77 6.15 8.86
N PRO A 479 4.71 7.08 9.12
CA PRO A 479 4.85 8.31 8.34
C PRO A 479 5.31 8.06 6.90
N GLN A 480 5.77 6.85 6.56
CA GLN A 480 6.13 6.50 5.19
C GLN A 480 4.92 6.25 4.29
N LEU A 481 3.71 6.09 4.87
CA LEU A 481 2.44 5.96 4.15
C LEU A 481 2.47 4.92 3.01
N GLN A 482 3.27 3.85 3.14
CA GLN A 482 3.43 2.84 2.08
C GLN A 482 2.09 2.20 1.70
N ALA A 483 1.21 1.98 2.68
CA ALA A 483 -0.14 1.45 2.48
C ALA A 483 -1.06 2.36 1.63
N TYR A 484 -0.74 3.66 1.55
CA TYR A 484 -1.49 4.65 0.77
C TYR A 484 -0.93 4.79 -0.65
N ALA A 485 0.30 4.33 -0.90
CA ALA A 485 0.98 4.50 -2.17
C ALA A 485 0.31 3.71 -3.30
N LEU A 486 0.25 4.33 -4.49
CA LEU A 486 -0.20 3.70 -5.71
C LEU A 486 1.01 3.15 -6.48
N ASP A 487 1.06 1.82 -6.59
CA ASP A 487 2.10 1.14 -7.34
C ASP A 487 1.92 1.33 -8.85
N GLY A 488 3.02 1.61 -9.55
CA GLY A 488 3.06 1.69 -11.01
C GLY A 488 2.32 2.88 -11.63
N ASP A 489 1.98 3.92 -10.85
CA ASP A 489 1.33 5.12 -11.39
C ASP A 489 2.32 5.93 -12.28
N PRO A 490 1.95 6.29 -13.52
CA PRO A 490 2.85 6.96 -14.47
C PRO A 490 2.95 8.48 -14.27
N THR A 491 2.21 9.05 -13.32
CA THR A 491 2.19 10.49 -13.09
C THR A 491 3.56 11.00 -12.65
N ALA A 492 4.08 12.02 -13.33
CA ALA A 492 5.36 12.61 -12.97
C ALA A 492 5.27 13.41 -11.66
N THR A 493 6.38 13.51 -10.92
CA THR A 493 6.43 14.23 -9.64
C THR A 493 5.88 15.65 -9.75
N GLY A 494 5.01 16.00 -8.81
CA GLY A 494 4.33 17.29 -8.74
C GLY A 494 3.10 17.43 -9.62
N GLN A 495 2.81 16.45 -10.47
CA GLN A 495 1.61 16.43 -11.31
C GLN A 495 0.45 15.72 -10.62
N HIS A 496 -0.75 16.06 -11.07
CA HIS A 496 -1.99 15.40 -10.68
C HIS A 496 -2.80 15.05 -11.94
N ALA A 497 -3.55 13.95 -11.86
CA ALA A 497 -4.39 13.47 -12.94
C ALA A 497 -5.70 12.91 -12.39
N ARG A 498 -6.79 13.06 -13.14
CA ARG A 498 -8.08 12.44 -12.81
C ARG A 498 -8.26 11.20 -13.66
N VAL A 499 -8.33 10.03 -13.02
CA VAL A 499 -8.48 8.72 -13.66
C VAL A 499 -9.63 8.00 -12.96
N ASP A 500 -10.63 7.54 -13.72
CA ASP A 500 -11.84 6.89 -13.19
C ASP A 500 -12.53 7.68 -12.07
N ASP A 501 -12.65 9.00 -12.27
CA ASP A 501 -13.21 10.00 -11.33
C ASP A 501 -12.42 10.19 -10.02
N GLN A 502 -11.30 9.48 -9.85
CA GLN A 502 -10.41 9.64 -8.71
C GLN A 502 -9.25 10.58 -9.05
N LEU A 503 -8.98 11.54 -8.17
CA LEU A 503 -7.83 12.42 -8.29
C LEU A 503 -6.59 11.71 -7.74
N ARG A 504 -5.53 11.66 -8.55
CA ARG A 504 -4.23 11.10 -8.19
C ARG A 504 -3.20 12.20 -8.23
N LEU A 505 -2.24 12.16 -7.30
CA LEU A 505 -1.18 13.15 -7.20
C LEU A 505 0.14 12.46 -6.88
N ARG A 506 1.19 12.77 -7.64
CA ARG A 506 2.55 12.26 -7.41
C ARG A 506 3.37 13.22 -6.57
N THR A 507 3.70 12.81 -5.35
CA THR A 507 4.70 13.48 -4.50
C THR A 507 6.10 12.95 -4.82
N HIS A 508 7.14 13.51 -4.19
CA HIS A 508 8.49 12.94 -4.28
C HIS A 508 8.60 11.53 -3.69
N GLN A 509 7.69 11.16 -2.79
CA GLN A 509 7.70 9.86 -2.10
C GLN A 509 6.93 8.80 -2.87
N ALA A 510 5.67 9.08 -3.22
CA ALA A 510 4.81 8.17 -3.96
C ALA A 510 3.65 8.90 -4.65
N ALA A 511 2.89 8.15 -5.45
CA ALA A 511 1.60 8.57 -5.96
C ALA A 511 0.52 8.18 -4.96
N TYR A 512 -0.47 9.05 -4.75
CA TYR A 512 -1.56 8.83 -3.81
C TYR A 512 -2.91 9.15 -4.45
N PHE A 513 -3.96 8.47 -3.99
CA PHE A 513 -5.31 9.01 -4.14
C PHE A 513 -5.47 10.21 -3.22
N VAL A 514 -6.07 11.28 -3.73
CA VAL A 514 -6.29 12.51 -2.96
C VAL A 514 -7.74 12.96 -3.10
N ALA A 515 -8.29 13.48 -2.01
CA ALA A 515 -9.58 14.15 -1.98
C ALA A 515 -9.38 15.65 -1.71
N GLY A 516 -10.25 16.49 -2.27
CA GLY A 516 -10.19 17.94 -2.16
C GLY A 516 -9.95 18.64 -3.51
N ASP A 517 -9.77 19.96 -3.45
CA ASP A 517 -9.48 20.79 -4.62
C ASP A 517 -7.96 21.09 -4.67
N PRO A 518 -7.24 20.71 -5.75
CA PRO A 518 -5.80 20.91 -5.85
C PRO A 518 -5.37 22.37 -6.07
N VAL A 519 -6.29 23.29 -6.32
CA VAL A 519 -6.02 24.71 -6.59
C VAL A 519 -6.34 25.59 -5.38
N GLU A 520 -7.49 25.37 -4.73
CA GLU A 520 -7.99 26.25 -3.66
C GLU A 520 -8.26 25.54 -2.32
N GLY A 521 -8.13 24.22 -2.24
CA GLY A 521 -8.52 23.42 -1.07
C GLY A 521 -7.38 22.74 -0.34
N GLU A 522 -7.63 22.35 0.92
CA GLU A 522 -6.78 21.38 1.62
C GLU A 522 -6.98 19.99 0.99
N LEU A 523 -5.89 19.42 0.49
CA LEU A 523 -5.90 18.06 -0.03
C LEU A 523 -5.66 17.06 1.11
N HIS A 524 -6.33 15.91 1.02
CA HIS A 524 -6.13 14.80 1.94
C HIS A 524 -5.79 13.52 1.19
N ILE A 525 -4.73 12.83 1.62
CA ILE A 525 -4.36 11.52 1.09
C ILE A 525 -5.40 10.48 1.55
N GLN A 526 -5.93 9.70 0.61
CA GLN A 526 -6.94 8.68 0.85
C GLN A 526 -6.33 7.28 0.80
N HIS A 527 -6.76 6.41 1.72
CA HIS A 527 -6.35 5.00 1.68
C HIS A 527 -7.03 4.29 0.50
N PRO A 528 -6.30 3.46 -0.29
CA PRO A 528 -6.86 2.81 -1.49
C PRO A 528 -7.91 1.71 -1.23
N GLN A 529 -8.15 1.34 0.03
CA GLN A 529 -8.91 0.13 0.39
C GLN A 529 -9.77 0.29 1.65
N ARG A 530 -9.31 1.08 2.63
CA ARG A 530 -9.98 1.26 3.92
C ARG A 530 -10.74 2.57 3.95
N ASP A 531 -12.06 2.49 3.81
CA ASP A 531 -12.96 3.63 4.07
C ASP A 531 -12.84 4.05 5.54
N GLY A 532 -12.66 5.36 5.78
CA GLY A 532 -12.53 5.91 7.14
C GLY A 532 -11.14 5.75 7.77
N ALA A 533 -10.14 5.26 7.04
CA ALA A 533 -8.75 5.35 7.48
C ALA A 533 -8.33 6.81 7.70
N TYR A 534 -7.33 7.04 8.55
CA TYR A 534 -6.77 8.38 8.73
C TYR A 534 -6.33 8.96 7.38
N ALA A 535 -6.62 10.25 7.14
CA ALA A 535 -6.42 10.91 5.86
C ALA A 535 -5.44 12.10 6.00
N PRO A 536 -4.12 11.85 5.85
CA PRO A 536 -3.10 12.87 6.07
C PRO A 536 -3.31 14.10 5.20
N THR A 537 -3.11 15.29 5.76
CA THR A 537 -3.14 16.54 4.99
C THR A 537 -1.95 16.64 4.05
N LEU A 538 -2.20 17.18 2.86
CA LEU A 538 -1.22 17.37 1.79
C LEU A 538 -1.20 18.83 1.36
N ARG A 539 -0.04 19.48 1.50
CA ARG A 539 0.14 20.91 1.24
C ARG A 539 0.97 21.16 -0.02
N HIS A 540 0.57 22.13 -0.82
CA HIS A 540 1.33 22.62 -1.97
C HIS A 540 2.36 23.66 -1.50
N LEU A 541 3.64 23.44 -1.80
CA LEU A 541 4.74 24.33 -1.42
C LEU A 541 5.19 25.25 -2.58
N GLY A 542 4.49 25.21 -3.72
CA GLY A 542 4.90 25.91 -4.94
C GLY A 542 5.86 25.09 -5.80
N ALA A 543 6.07 25.52 -7.05
CA ALA A 543 6.93 24.84 -8.03
C ALA A 543 6.66 23.32 -8.19
N GLY A 544 5.41 22.88 -7.98
CA GLY A 544 5.02 21.48 -8.02
C GLY A 544 5.56 20.62 -6.86
N ALA A 545 6.12 21.24 -5.81
CA ALA A 545 6.46 20.55 -4.58
C ALA A 545 5.21 20.36 -3.72
N TRP A 546 5.04 19.13 -3.21
CA TRP A 546 3.96 18.74 -2.32
C TRP A 546 4.57 18.06 -1.10
N ARG A 547 3.98 18.32 0.07
CA ARG A 547 4.44 17.75 1.34
C ARG A 547 3.25 17.33 2.19
N HIS A 548 3.23 16.09 2.65
CA HIS A 548 2.25 15.64 3.62
C HIS A 548 2.71 15.97 5.06
N GLU A 549 1.76 16.11 5.98
CA GLU A 549 2.04 16.60 7.35
C GLU A 549 2.97 15.73 8.19
N LEU A 550 3.11 14.45 7.84
CA LEU A 550 3.97 13.49 8.55
C LEU A 550 5.43 13.54 8.09
N GLU A 551 5.75 14.28 7.03
CA GLU A 551 7.12 14.44 6.55
C GLU A 551 7.95 15.31 7.51
N VAL A 552 9.22 14.92 7.72
CA VAL A 552 10.13 15.61 8.65
C VAL A 552 11.38 16.12 7.90
N PRO A 553 11.36 17.35 7.35
CA PRO A 553 12.46 17.87 6.54
C PRO A 553 13.85 17.86 7.19
N HIS A 554 13.90 17.96 8.52
CA HIS A 554 15.14 17.87 9.28
C HIS A 554 15.88 16.53 9.09
N ALA A 555 15.14 15.44 8.88
CA ALA A 555 15.71 14.10 8.75
C ALA A 555 16.27 13.81 7.35
N TRP A 556 15.93 14.61 6.35
CA TRP A 556 16.43 14.46 4.98
C TRP A 556 17.91 14.83 4.87
N GLN A 557 18.60 14.20 3.91
CA GLN A 557 20.03 14.34 3.70
C GLN A 557 20.36 14.38 2.20
N GLY A 558 21.50 14.97 1.86
CA GLY A 558 22.05 14.98 0.51
C GLY A 558 21.08 15.51 -0.56
N VAL A 559 21.05 14.81 -1.70
CA VAL A 559 20.28 15.20 -2.88
C VAL A 559 18.77 15.26 -2.65
N GLU A 560 18.23 14.52 -1.66
CA GLU A 560 16.81 14.53 -1.32
C GLU A 560 16.33 15.93 -0.94
N LEU A 561 17.13 16.67 -0.15
CA LEU A 561 16.82 18.04 0.27
C LEU A 561 16.62 18.96 -0.94
N LEU A 562 17.42 18.79 -2.00
CA LEU A 562 17.31 19.59 -3.23
C LEU A 562 16.11 19.14 -4.08
N ARG A 563 15.98 17.83 -4.35
CA ARG A 563 14.90 17.28 -5.17
C ARG A 563 13.54 17.70 -4.65
N ARG A 564 13.32 17.60 -3.33
CA ARG A 564 12.03 17.89 -2.69
C ARG A 564 11.58 19.35 -2.75
N LEU A 565 12.43 20.29 -3.16
CA LEU A 565 12.07 21.71 -3.27
C LEU A 565 11.24 22.05 -4.53
N GLY A 566 11.13 21.14 -5.51
CA GLY A 566 10.33 21.39 -6.71
C GLY A 566 10.23 20.19 -7.65
N SER A 567 9.17 20.13 -8.45
CA SER A 567 8.98 19.04 -9.42
C SER A 567 10.06 19.02 -10.50
N GLY A 568 10.51 20.18 -10.95
CA GLY A 568 11.60 20.32 -11.93
C GLY A 568 12.97 19.86 -11.42
N LEU A 569 13.10 19.60 -10.11
CA LEU A 569 14.32 19.10 -9.50
C LEU A 569 14.28 17.60 -9.21
N ALA A 570 13.14 16.93 -9.40
CA ALA A 570 12.93 15.53 -9.01
C ALA A 570 13.99 14.58 -9.60
N GLU A 571 14.42 14.84 -10.83
CA GLU A 571 15.33 13.98 -11.60
C GLU A 571 16.80 14.43 -11.55
N VAL A 572 17.15 15.43 -10.73
CA VAL A 572 18.55 15.89 -10.61
C VAL A 572 19.39 14.78 -9.98
N ASP A 573 20.44 14.32 -10.64
CA ASP A 573 21.32 13.29 -10.09
C ASP A 573 22.18 13.80 -8.91
N GLU A 574 22.70 12.87 -8.12
CA GLU A 574 23.43 13.19 -6.88
C GLU A 574 24.73 13.96 -7.13
N GLN A 575 25.43 13.65 -8.23
CA GLN A 575 26.66 14.35 -8.59
C GLN A 575 26.35 15.79 -9.00
N ALA A 576 25.34 16.00 -9.85
CA ALA A 576 24.91 17.32 -10.26
C ALA A 576 24.44 18.19 -9.09
N ALA A 577 23.70 17.59 -8.15
CA ALA A 577 23.31 18.27 -6.91
C ALA A 577 24.54 18.66 -6.09
N GLY A 578 25.48 17.73 -5.85
CA GLY A 578 26.70 17.99 -5.10
C GLY A 578 27.55 19.10 -5.72
N ASP A 579 27.81 19.03 -7.03
CA ASP A 579 28.57 20.02 -7.78
C ASP A 579 27.95 21.43 -7.66
N VAL A 580 26.63 21.53 -7.83
CA VAL A 580 25.93 22.82 -7.78
C VAL A 580 25.88 23.38 -6.36
N LEU A 581 25.59 22.55 -5.37
CA LEU A 581 25.55 22.96 -3.96
C LEU A 581 26.94 23.46 -3.51
N GLN A 582 28.00 22.77 -3.92
CA GLN A 582 29.37 23.20 -3.68
C GLN A 582 29.72 24.50 -4.42
N ALA A 583 29.34 24.63 -5.70
CA ALA A 583 29.63 25.83 -6.48
C ALA A 583 28.92 27.08 -5.93
N THR A 584 27.67 26.91 -5.47
CA THR A 584 26.81 28.00 -4.99
C THR A 584 26.97 28.30 -3.50
N GLY A 585 27.65 27.43 -2.75
CA GLY A 585 27.82 27.54 -1.30
C GLY A 585 26.54 27.27 -0.51
N PHE A 586 25.61 26.48 -1.07
CA PHE A 586 24.43 25.99 -0.36
C PHE A 586 24.75 24.64 0.27
N ASP A 587 24.69 24.59 1.60
CA ASP A 587 24.84 23.36 2.37
C ASP A 587 23.45 22.79 2.75
N GLU A 588 23.45 21.59 3.35
CA GLU A 588 22.22 20.94 3.80
C GLU A 588 21.43 21.79 4.80
N ASP A 589 22.11 22.55 5.67
CA ASP A 589 21.44 23.36 6.69
C ASP A 589 20.65 24.51 6.06
N ARG A 590 21.17 25.14 5.01
CA ARG A 590 20.42 26.10 4.21
C ARG A 590 19.25 25.46 3.48
N LEU A 591 19.41 24.26 2.94
CA LEU A 591 18.29 23.56 2.27
C LEU A 591 17.20 23.16 3.27
N ARG A 592 17.56 22.66 4.47
CA ARG A 592 16.61 22.38 5.55
C ARG A 592 15.88 23.65 5.97
N ARG A 593 16.59 24.78 6.05
CA ARG A 593 15.99 26.08 6.35
C ARG A 593 14.96 26.48 5.28
N LEU A 594 15.26 26.30 4.00
CA LEU A 594 14.29 26.55 2.93
C LEU A 594 13.01 25.71 3.11
N HIS A 595 13.14 24.44 3.47
CA HIS A 595 11.97 23.59 3.75
C HIS A 595 11.15 24.05 4.96
N LEU A 596 11.81 24.57 6.00
CA LEU A 596 11.14 25.09 7.20
C LEU A 596 10.44 26.41 6.95
N GLU A 597 11.04 27.29 6.14
CA GLU A 597 10.50 28.61 5.79
C GLU A 597 9.55 28.55 4.58
N GLU A 598 9.31 27.36 4.01
CA GLU A 598 8.54 27.15 2.77
C GLU A 598 9.04 28.05 1.63
N GLY A 599 10.36 28.25 1.60
CA GLY A 599 11.04 29.12 0.65
C GLY A 599 11.22 28.48 -0.73
N ALA A 600 11.10 29.29 -1.78
CA ALA A 600 11.41 28.87 -3.14
C ALA A 600 12.90 28.53 -3.31
N VAL A 601 13.22 27.69 -4.30
CA VAL A 601 14.61 27.40 -4.68
C VAL A 601 15.28 28.69 -5.14
N PRO A 602 16.43 29.08 -4.55
CA PRO A 602 17.15 30.28 -4.96
C PRO A 602 17.50 30.25 -6.45
N ALA A 603 17.30 31.37 -7.15
CA ALA A 603 17.54 31.49 -8.59
C ALA A 603 18.96 31.09 -8.98
N ARG A 604 19.94 31.41 -8.11
CA ARG A 604 21.35 31.02 -8.30
C ARG A 604 21.55 29.51 -8.39
N VAL A 605 20.82 28.72 -7.61
CA VAL A 605 20.87 27.26 -7.63
C VAL A 605 20.25 26.73 -8.92
N LEU A 606 19.08 27.25 -9.32
CA LEU A 606 18.42 26.87 -10.58
C LEU A 606 19.28 27.24 -11.80
N ASP A 607 19.91 28.41 -11.78
CA ASP A 607 20.77 28.89 -12.84
C ASP A 607 22.07 28.10 -12.94
N ALA A 608 22.64 27.68 -11.79
CA ALA A 608 23.81 26.81 -11.76
C ALA A 608 23.49 25.40 -12.30
N LEU A 609 22.34 24.82 -11.92
CA LEU A 609 21.86 23.53 -12.46
C LEU A 609 21.69 23.59 -13.98
N GLN A 610 21.00 24.61 -14.48
CA GLN A 610 20.78 24.76 -15.92
C GLN A 610 22.10 24.97 -16.68
N ARG A 611 23.02 25.78 -16.15
CA ARG A 611 24.34 25.95 -16.78
C ARG A 611 25.12 24.64 -16.82
N ARG A 612 25.11 23.87 -15.74
CA ARG A 612 25.76 22.56 -15.67
C ARG A 612 25.20 21.62 -16.75
N GLN A 613 23.88 21.50 -16.83
CA GLN A 613 23.19 20.71 -17.85
C GLN A 613 23.57 21.16 -19.27
N LEU A 614 23.66 22.46 -19.52
CA LEU A 614 24.06 22.98 -20.83
C LEU A 614 25.52 22.72 -21.16
N HIS A 615 26.42 22.77 -20.18
CA HIS A 615 27.81 22.40 -20.40
C HIS A 615 27.97 20.91 -20.72
N GLU A 616 27.14 20.04 -20.14
CA GLU A 616 27.10 18.62 -20.48
C GLU A 616 26.53 18.37 -21.89
N GLN A 617 25.47 19.08 -22.25
CA GLN A 617 24.83 18.96 -23.57
C GLN A 617 25.68 19.57 -24.70
N PHE A 618 26.39 20.67 -24.41
CA PHE A 618 27.20 21.42 -25.37
C PHE A 618 28.64 21.66 -24.87
N PRO A 619 29.49 20.63 -24.73
CA PRO A 619 30.83 20.78 -24.12
C PRO A 619 31.78 21.73 -24.84
N ARG A 620 31.52 22.01 -26.12
CA ARG A 620 32.32 22.92 -26.96
C ARG A 620 31.83 24.37 -26.91
N LEU A 621 30.64 24.62 -26.39
CA LEU A 621 30.06 25.95 -26.32
C LEU A 621 30.59 26.65 -25.06
N GLN A 622 31.34 27.75 -25.24
CA GLN A 622 32.03 28.44 -24.15
C GLN A 622 31.94 29.97 -24.29
N GLY A 623 32.25 30.68 -23.21
CA GLY A 623 32.34 32.14 -23.19
C GLY A 623 31.03 32.85 -23.55
N ALA A 624 31.11 33.91 -24.36
CA ALA A 624 29.94 34.74 -24.69
C ALA A 624 28.85 33.99 -25.46
N ALA A 625 29.24 33.04 -26.33
CA ALA A 625 28.29 32.23 -27.08
C ALA A 625 27.48 31.30 -26.16
N PHE A 626 28.12 30.76 -25.12
CA PHE A 626 27.42 29.98 -24.10
C PHE A 626 26.44 30.82 -23.29
N GLU A 627 26.86 31.99 -22.80
CA GLU A 627 25.95 32.85 -22.02
C GLU A 627 24.76 33.33 -22.85
N GLN A 628 24.96 33.62 -24.14
CA GLN A 628 23.86 33.96 -25.05
C GLN A 628 22.86 32.80 -25.16
N HIS A 629 23.34 31.57 -25.37
CA HIS A 629 22.49 30.38 -25.45
C HIS A 629 21.76 30.12 -24.13
N PHE A 630 22.43 30.31 -22.98
CA PHE A 630 21.81 30.19 -21.67
C PHE A 630 20.70 31.22 -21.46
N ILE A 631 20.91 32.48 -21.86
CA ILE A 631 19.89 33.55 -21.76
C ILE A 631 18.68 33.25 -22.66
N GLU A 632 18.90 32.74 -23.88
CA GLU A 632 17.83 32.38 -24.82
C GLU A 632 16.92 31.26 -24.30
N GLN A 633 17.43 30.40 -23.40
CA GLN A 633 16.63 29.35 -22.75
C GLN A 633 15.93 29.81 -21.46
N GLN A 634 16.18 31.03 -21.00
CA GLN A 634 15.46 31.56 -19.85
C GLN A 634 14.04 31.96 -20.23
N ARG A 635 13.18 32.02 -19.21
CA ARG A 635 11.83 32.53 -19.40
C ARG A 635 11.84 33.98 -19.85
N VAL A 636 10.77 34.40 -20.51
CA VAL A 636 10.55 35.80 -20.87
C VAL A 636 10.39 36.62 -19.59
N ALA A 637 11.19 37.67 -19.46
CA ALA A 637 11.15 38.59 -18.33
C ALA A 637 9.89 39.46 -18.36
N SER A 638 9.26 39.64 -17.21
CA SER A 638 8.14 40.57 -17.01
C SER A 638 8.62 42.04 -17.13
N PRO A 639 7.73 43.02 -17.32
CA PRO A 639 8.12 44.43 -17.41
C PRO A 639 8.96 44.91 -16.21
N ALA A 640 8.63 44.47 -14.99
CA ALA A 640 9.40 44.81 -13.79
C ALA A 640 10.84 44.24 -13.84
N GLU A 641 10.97 42.99 -14.28
CA GLU A 641 12.26 42.32 -14.39
C GLU A 641 13.13 42.94 -15.49
N GLN A 642 12.53 43.37 -16.60
CA GLN A 642 13.23 44.05 -17.69
C GLN A 642 13.87 45.36 -17.23
N VAL A 643 13.21 46.13 -16.33
CA VAL A 643 13.80 47.35 -15.75
C VAL A 643 15.06 47.01 -14.94
N LEU A 644 15.03 45.95 -14.14
CA LEU A 644 16.21 45.48 -13.40
C LEU A 644 17.33 45.02 -14.34
N GLN A 645 17.01 44.21 -15.35
CA GLN A 645 18.01 43.70 -16.30
C GLN A 645 18.65 44.80 -17.15
N ARG A 646 17.91 45.86 -17.46
CA ARG A 646 18.43 47.05 -18.16
C ARG A 646 19.52 47.74 -17.36
N ASP A 647 19.27 47.99 -16.08
CA ASP A 647 20.20 48.72 -15.21
C ASP A 647 21.31 47.83 -14.63
N TYR A 648 21.08 46.50 -14.60
CA TYR A 648 22.00 45.49 -14.09
C TYR A 648 22.28 44.38 -15.13
N PRO A 649 23.06 44.66 -16.18
CA PRO A 649 23.42 43.68 -17.20
C PRO A 649 24.09 42.45 -16.59
N GLY A 650 23.64 41.25 -16.97
CA GLY A 650 24.09 39.97 -16.43
C GLY A 650 23.16 39.36 -15.38
N LEU A 651 22.15 40.12 -14.91
CA LEU A 651 21.11 39.58 -14.03
C LEU A 651 20.18 38.66 -14.84
N THR A 652 20.01 37.43 -14.38
CA THR A 652 19.14 36.45 -15.03
C THR A 652 17.67 36.80 -14.80
N ALA A 653 16.77 36.33 -15.67
CA ALA A 653 15.33 36.51 -15.52
C ALA A 653 14.80 35.82 -14.25
N ARG A 654 15.44 34.73 -13.80
CA ARG A 654 15.15 34.11 -12.50
C ARG A 654 15.62 34.99 -11.35
N GLY A 655 16.84 35.52 -11.41
CA GLY A 655 17.35 36.41 -10.39
C GLY A 655 16.56 37.71 -10.25
N ALA A 656 16.19 38.32 -11.38
CA ALA A 656 15.31 39.48 -11.40
C ALA A 656 13.92 39.16 -10.81
N ASN A 657 13.38 37.97 -11.09
CA ASN A 657 12.11 37.53 -10.49
C ASN A 657 12.19 37.43 -8.98
N GLU A 658 13.26 36.81 -8.46
CA GLU A 658 13.44 36.60 -7.03
C GLU A 658 13.48 37.95 -6.29
N ILE A 659 14.19 38.93 -6.85
CA ILE A 659 14.23 40.30 -6.32
C ILE A 659 12.85 40.96 -6.36
N VAL A 660 12.09 40.78 -7.44
CA VAL A 660 10.73 41.35 -7.58
C VAL A 660 9.74 40.68 -6.62
N GLN A 661 9.79 39.36 -6.45
CA GLN A 661 8.90 38.60 -5.57
C GLN A 661 9.14 38.90 -4.09
N GLN A 662 10.36 39.26 -3.72
CA GLN A 662 10.72 39.67 -2.36
C GLN A 662 10.44 41.16 -2.09
N ALA A 663 10.05 41.93 -3.11
CA ALA A 663 9.79 43.36 -3.00
C ALA A 663 8.33 43.65 -2.68
N ASP A 664 8.10 44.79 -2.01
CA ASP A 664 6.77 45.35 -1.79
C ASP A 664 6.10 45.73 -3.13
N GLU A 665 4.83 45.34 -3.32
CA GLU A 665 4.10 45.49 -4.59
C GLU A 665 4.07 46.94 -5.08
N LEU A 666 3.77 47.90 -4.20
CA LEU A 666 3.71 49.32 -4.55
C LEU A 666 5.06 49.84 -5.05
N ARG A 667 6.16 49.33 -4.47
CA ARG A 667 7.51 49.71 -4.89
C ARG A 667 7.86 49.12 -6.27
N VAL A 668 7.37 47.92 -6.59
CA VAL A 668 7.51 47.31 -7.92
C VAL A 668 6.72 48.10 -8.96
N GLU A 669 5.48 48.49 -8.66
CA GLU A 669 4.66 49.34 -9.54
C GLU A 669 5.36 50.67 -9.83
N GLN A 670 5.84 51.36 -8.80
CA GLN A 670 6.58 52.62 -8.96
C GLN A 670 7.84 52.46 -9.81
N MET A 671 8.57 51.35 -9.67
CA MET A 671 9.75 51.05 -10.49
C MET A 671 9.38 50.93 -11.98
N VAL A 672 8.28 50.25 -12.28
CA VAL A 672 7.79 50.06 -13.65
C VAL A 672 7.30 51.38 -14.23
N ASP A 673 6.47 52.13 -13.51
CA ASP A 673 5.90 53.39 -13.99
C ASP A 673 6.98 54.46 -14.23
N GLN A 674 7.91 54.60 -13.28
CA GLN A 674 8.97 55.60 -13.36
C GLN A 674 10.19 55.13 -14.15
N GLN A 675 10.23 53.85 -14.54
CA GLN A 675 11.35 53.23 -15.23
C GLN A 675 12.69 53.40 -14.49
N ARG A 676 12.67 53.40 -13.14
CA ARG A 676 13.85 53.63 -12.27
C ARG A 676 13.93 52.59 -11.17
N VAL A 677 15.07 51.92 -11.04
CA VAL A 677 15.30 50.92 -9.98
C VAL A 677 15.50 51.59 -8.61
N PRO A 678 14.67 51.29 -7.59
CA PRO A 678 14.85 51.77 -6.22
C PRO A 678 16.16 51.27 -5.57
N LEU A 679 16.74 52.05 -4.66
CA LEU A 679 18.04 51.73 -4.02
C LEU A 679 18.07 50.33 -3.39
N ALA A 680 17.01 49.91 -2.70
CA ALA A 680 16.96 48.60 -2.05
C ALA A 680 17.05 47.44 -3.09
N LEU A 681 16.32 47.54 -4.20
CA LEU A 681 16.37 46.52 -5.27
C LEU A 681 17.69 46.58 -6.04
N ALA A 682 18.25 47.77 -6.20
CA ALA A 682 19.58 47.99 -6.76
C ALA A 682 20.68 47.30 -5.93
N GLU A 683 20.62 47.39 -4.59
CA GLU A 683 21.57 46.71 -3.70
C GLU A 683 21.43 45.19 -3.80
N GLN A 684 20.21 44.67 -3.78
CA GLN A 684 19.95 43.23 -3.96
C GLN A 684 20.45 42.72 -5.32
N ALA A 685 20.21 43.46 -6.41
CA ALA A 685 20.69 43.11 -7.75
C ALA A 685 22.23 43.06 -7.81
N ARG A 686 22.92 44.01 -7.17
CA ARG A 686 24.39 44.01 -7.09
C ARG A 686 24.94 42.82 -6.32
N TRP A 687 24.32 42.47 -5.18
CA TRP A 687 24.71 41.29 -4.41
C TRP A 687 24.49 40.00 -5.20
N MET A 688 23.33 39.86 -5.85
CA MET A 688 23.03 38.70 -6.66
C MET A 688 23.99 38.54 -7.85
N LEU A 689 24.34 39.64 -8.53
CA LEU A 689 25.34 39.64 -9.61
C LEU A 689 26.73 39.24 -9.11
N ARG A 690 27.16 39.82 -7.98
CA ARG A 690 28.45 39.50 -7.36
C ARG A 690 28.54 38.01 -7.07
N ASP A 691 27.51 37.48 -6.42
CA ASP A 691 27.52 36.09 -6.00
C ASP A 691 27.36 35.12 -7.19
N SER A 692 26.53 35.45 -8.19
CA SER A 692 26.42 34.64 -9.41
C SER A 692 27.75 34.54 -10.18
N ARG A 693 28.57 35.60 -10.17
CA ARG A 693 29.92 35.54 -10.73
C ARG A 693 30.83 34.61 -9.94
N LEU A 694 30.71 34.60 -8.62
CA LEU A 694 31.44 33.68 -7.76
C LEU A 694 31.02 32.23 -8.03
N ASP A 695 29.72 31.97 -8.12
CA ASP A 695 29.18 30.63 -8.42
C ASP A 695 29.72 30.09 -9.74
N ARG A 696 29.75 30.94 -10.77
CA ARG A 696 30.32 30.59 -12.09
C ARG A 696 31.82 30.39 -12.05
N ALA A 697 32.54 31.14 -11.22
CA ALA A 697 33.97 30.94 -11.02
C ALA A 697 34.23 29.57 -10.37
N CYS A 698 33.50 29.24 -9.30
CA CYS A 698 33.57 27.95 -8.60
C CYS A 698 33.14 26.78 -9.48
N ALA A 699 32.07 26.93 -10.27
CA ALA A 699 31.61 25.91 -11.21
C ALA A 699 32.71 25.51 -12.20
N GLY A 700 33.49 26.48 -12.72
CA GLY A 700 34.62 26.19 -13.60
C GLY A 700 35.80 25.46 -12.94
N VAL A 701 35.86 25.42 -11.61
CA VAL A 701 36.83 24.59 -10.88
C VAL A 701 36.36 23.13 -10.79
N ILE A 702 35.05 22.92 -10.73
CA ILE A 702 34.41 21.60 -10.62
C ILE A 702 34.23 20.96 -12.00
N GLN A 703 33.80 21.74 -12.99
CA GLN A 703 33.52 21.31 -14.36
C GLN A 703 34.41 22.06 -15.35
N ALA A 704 35.24 21.33 -16.10
CA ALA A 704 36.23 21.92 -17.00
C ALA A 704 35.59 22.73 -18.15
N GLU A 705 34.42 22.32 -18.62
CA GLU A 705 33.65 23.00 -19.67
C GLU A 705 33.14 24.38 -19.23
N ALA A 706 33.01 24.60 -17.91
CA ALA A 706 32.51 25.84 -17.31
C ALA A 706 33.61 26.88 -17.03
N VAL A 707 34.87 26.56 -17.33
CA VAL A 707 36.01 27.47 -17.11
C VAL A 707 35.80 28.79 -17.85
N ASN A 708 35.84 29.89 -17.08
CA ASN A 708 35.72 31.25 -17.59
C ASN A 708 36.78 32.16 -16.97
N ALA A 709 36.79 33.44 -17.37
CA ALA A 709 37.79 34.40 -16.89
C ALA A 709 37.74 34.60 -15.36
N ASP A 710 36.56 34.48 -14.72
CA ASP A 710 36.46 34.59 -13.27
C ASP A 710 36.96 33.30 -12.58
N THR A 711 36.78 32.12 -13.19
CA THR A 711 37.42 30.86 -12.75
C THR A 711 38.94 30.98 -12.77
N GLU A 712 39.52 31.50 -13.86
CA GLU A 712 40.97 31.68 -14.00
C GLU A 712 41.53 32.64 -12.94
N ARG A 713 40.82 33.75 -12.67
CA ARG A 713 41.18 34.70 -11.60
C ARG A 713 41.11 34.06 -10.22
N LEU A 714 40.03 33.31 -9.95
CA LEU A 714 39.86 32.58 -8.69
C LEU A 714 41.00 31.57 -8.50
N ALA A 715 41.29 30.75 -9.51
CA ALA A 715 42.35 29.76 -9.47
C ALA A 715 43.73 30.40 -9.23
N PHE A 716 44.06 31.49 -9.95
CA PHE A 716 45.33 32.19 -9.73
C PHE A 716 45.42 32.82 -8.34
N GLY A 717 44.32 33.38 -7.84
CA GLY A 717 44.25 33.93 -6.48
C GLY A 717 44.49 32.86 -5.41
N LEU A 718 43.81 31.71 -5.52
CA LEU A 718 43.95 30.59 -4.59
C LEU A 718 45.35 29.97 -4.66
N LEU A 719 45.87 29.73 -5.87
CA LEU A 719 47.24 29.21 -6.05
C LEU A 719 48.28 30.15 -5.46
N GLY A 720 48.10 31.46 -5.57
CA GLY A 720 48.98 32.45 -4.94
C GLY A 720 48.93 32.43 -3.40
N GLN A 721 47.81 32.02 -2.81
CA GLN A 721 47.67 31.87 -1.35
C GLN A 721 48.20 30.52 -0.85
N TRP A 722 47.99 29.44 -1.62
CA TRP A 722 48.34 28.07 -1.20
C TRP A 722 49.79 27.69 -1.48
N LEU A 723 50.38 28.26 -2.53
CA LEU A 723 51.75 27.98 -2.91
C LEU A 723 52.67 29.09 -2.41
N ASN A 724 53.75 28.71 -1.74
CA ASN A 724 54.73 29.65 -1.19
C ASN A 724 55.75 30.05 -2.28
N TRP A 725 55.36 30.98 -3.14
CA TRP A 725 56.20 31.48 -4.24
C TRP A 725 57.29 32.44 -3.73
N PRO A 726 58.50 32.43 -4.33
CA PRO A 726 59.50 33.46 -4.03
C PRO A 726 58.99 34.85 -4.44
N ASP A 727 59.25 35.88 -3.62
CA ASP A 727 58.90 37.28 -3.93
C ASP A 727 59.53 37.79 -5.24
N THR A 728 60.54 37.08 -5.75
CA THR A 728 61.21 37.39 -7.01
C THR A 728 60.46 36.89 -8.25
N LEU A 729 59.42 36.07 -8.11
CA LEU A 729 58.70 35.46 -9.24
C LEU A 729 57.22 35.89 -9.25
N ARG A 730 56.78 36.37 -10.42
CA ARG A 730 55.38 36.59 -10.75
C ARG A 730 54.98 35.68 -11.91
N ILE A 731 53.77 35.13 -11.84
CA ILE A 731 53.17 34.36 -12.93
C ILE A 731 51.95 35.12 -13.44
N GLU A 732 51.89 35.34 -14.74
CA GLU A 732 50.79 36.06 -15.38
C GLU A 732 50.08 35.17 -16.41
N LEU A 733 48.75 35.10 -16.33
CA LEU A 733 47.91 34.55 -17.38
C LEU A 733 47.63 35.64 -18.40
N ARG A 734 47.90 35.39 -19.69
CA ARG A 734 47.65 36.34 -20.79
C ARG A 734 46.99 35.62 -21.96
N GLU A 735 46.19 36.34 -22.76
CA GLU A 735 45.78 35.84 -24.08
C GLU A 735 47.02 35.58 -24.95
N ALA A 736 46.97 34.57 -25.82
CA ALA A 736 48.03 34.25 -26.78
C ALA A 736 48.05 35.25 -27.95
N GLN A 737 48.11 36.53 -27.62
CA GLN A 737 48.20 37.66 -28.53
C GLN A 737 49.33 38.60 -28.07
N PRO A 738 50.13 39.13 -29.01
CA PRO A 738 51.19 40.07 -28.67
C PRO A 738 50.64 41.30 -27.93
N GLY A 739 51.23 41.63 -26.78
CA GLY A 739 50.86 42.82 -26.00
C GLY A 739 49.59 42.70 -25.15
N ALA A 740 48.99 41.51 -25.03
CA ALA A 740 47.83 41.30 -24.17
C ALA A 740 48.14 41.64 -22.69
N LEU A 741 47.23 42.39 -22.07
CA LEU A 741 47.28 42.65 -20.63
C LEU A 741 47.02 41.35 -19.84
N PRO A 742 47.53 41.23 -18.60
CA PRO A 742 47.28 40.06 -17.77
C PRO A 742 45.79 39.87 -17.47
N LEU A 743 45.27 38.68 -17.77
CA LEU A 743 43.92 38.22 -17.40
C LEU A 743 43.84 37.94 -15.90
N ALA A 744 44.91 37.38 -15.34
CA ALA A 744 45.13 37.12 -13.92
C ALA A 744 46.63 37.09 -13.62
N SER A 745 47.03 37.31 -12.36
CA SER A 745 48.44 37.16 -11.94
C SER A 745 48.56 36.75 -10.48
N MET A 746 49.63 36.01 -10.17
CA MET A 746 50.03 35.64 -8.81
C MET A 746 51.50 35.97 -8.55
N GLY A 747 51.89 36.18 -7.29
CA GLY A 747 53.23 36.63 -6.90
C GLY A 747 53.35 38.16 -6.72
N ALA A 748 54.51 38.62 -6.24
CA ALA A 748 54.71 40.03 -5.90
C ALA A 748 54.69 40.97 -7.13
N GLN A 749 54.08 42.15 -6.99
CA GLN A 749 54.01 43.14 -8.07
C GLN A 749 55.40 43.68 -8.47
N ALA A 750 56.36 43.68 -7.53
CA ALA A 750 57.74 44.10 -7.72
C ALA A 750 58.70 42.94 -8.08
N ALA A 751 58.17 41.77 -8.48
CA ALA A 751 58.98 40.62 -8.85
C ALA A 751 59.94 40.95 -10.01
N THR A 752 61.18 40.45 -9.92
CA THR A 752 62.21 40.64 -10.94
C THR A 752 62.06 39.68 -12.12
N ARG A 753 61.31 38.59 -11.96
CA ARG A 753 61.06 37.56 -12.98
C ARG A 753 59.56 37.38 -13.23
N VAL A 754 59.15 37.32 -14.51
CA VAL A 754 57.73 37.24 -14.91
C VAL A 754 57.53 36.11 -15.92
N ASN A 755 57.04 34.97 -15.44
CA ASN A 755 56.64 33.87 -16.31
C ASN A 755 55.21 34.09 -16.83
N VAL A 756 54.97 33.74 -18.09
CA VAL A 756 53.66 33.93 -18.72
C VAL A 756 53.03 32.58 -19.03
N ILE A 757 51.76 32.40 -18.65
CA ILE A 757 50.90 31.34 -19.18
C ILE A 757 50.04 31.97 -20.29
N ALA A 758 50.29 31.57 -21.53
CA ALA A 758 49.53 32.03 -22.69
C ALA A 758 48.30 31.14 -22.91
N LYS A 759 47.11 31.75 -22.91
CA LYS A 759 45.83 31.12 -23.22
C LYS A 759 45.58 31.17 -24.72
N GLY A 760 45.43 30.02 -25.36
CA GLY A 760 45.14 29.91 -26.78
C GLY A 760 43.93 29.00 -27.08
N PRO A 761 43.56 28.86 -28.36
CA PRO A 761 42.40 28.06 -28.79
C PRO A 761 42.54 26.55 -28.50
N HIS A 762 43.73 26.08 -28.13
CA HIS A 762 44.02 24.69 -27.77
C HIS A 762 44.38 24.52 -26.28
N GLY A 763 44.09 25.51 -25.44
CA GLY A 763 44.38 25.49 -24.00
C GLY A 763 45.54 26.41 -23.60
N TYR A 764 46.23 26.06 -22.53
CA TYR A 764 47.24 26.90 -21.88
C TYR A 764 48.67 26.45 -22.22
N GLN A 765 49.56 27.42 -22.45
CA GLN A 765 50.98 27.16 -22.75
C GLN A 765 51.88 28.04 -21.88
N ALA A 766 52.82 27.43 -21.15
CA ALA A 766 53.80 28.15 -20.34
C ALA A 766 54.97 28.69 -21.18
N LEU A 767 55.30 29.95 -20.97
CA LEU A 767 56.36 30.71 -21.62
C LEU A 767 57.32 31.29 -20.58
N ASP A 768 58.62 31.27 -20.88
CA ASP A 768 59.66 31.90 -20.06
C ASP A 768 59.75 33.43 -20.31
N ASP A 769 60.64 34.09 -19.55
CA ASP A 769 60.84 35.55 -19.59
C ASP A 769 61.29 36.06 -20.98
N ALA A 770 61.79 35.19 -21.86
CA ALA A 770 62.22 35.50 -23.22
C ALA A 770 61.18 35.11 -24.29
N GLY A 771 60.00 34.60 -23.88
CA GLY A 771 58.96 34.09 -24.79
C GLY A 771 59.25 32.70 -25.34
N GLY A 772 60.28 32.02 -24.82
CA GLY A 772 60.60 30.63 -25.12
C GLY A 772 59.60 29.68 -24.47
N ARG A 773 59.22 28.62 -25.18
CA ARG A 773 58.38 27.55 -24.61
C ARG A 773 59.19 26.79 -23.58
N TYR A 774 58.65 26.57 -22.38
CA TYR A 774 59.23 25.61 -21.45
C TYR A 774 59.26 24.22 -22.11
N PRO A 775 60.39 23.48 -22.08
CA PRO A 775 60.45 22.15 -22.66
C PRO A 775 59.47 21.24 -21.92
N ALA A 776 58.64 20.50 -22.67
CA ALA A 776 57.71 19.53 -22.12
C ALA A 776 58.48 18.40 -21.41
N ARG A 777 58.83 18.59 -20.13
CA ARG A 777 59.29 17.48 -19.30
C ARG A 777 58.07 16.67 -18.89
N ALA A 778 58.04 15.46 -19.44
CA ALA A 778 57.36 14.24 -19.01
C ALA A 778 56.14 14.40 -18.09
N ARG A 779 54.98 13.95 -18.61
CA ARG A 779 53.80 13.46 -17.87
C ARG A 779 54.04 13.36 -16.36
N MET A 780 53.52 14.31 -15.60
CA MET A 780 53.20 14.04 -14.20
C MET A 780 51.97 13.14 -14.21
N THR A 781 52.20 11.84 -14.05
CA THR A 781 51.22 10.93 -13.47
C THR A 781 50.90 11.43 -12.07
N ALA A 782 49.65 11.82 -11.87
CA ALA A 782 48.95 11.73 -10.59
C ALA A 782 47.84 10.70 -10.78
#